data_AF-A0A661ER12-F1
#
_entry.id   AF-A0A661ER12-F1
#
_cell.length_a   1.000
_cell.length_b   1.000
_cell.length_c   1.000
_cell.angle_alpha   90.00
_cell.angle_beta   90.00
_cell.angle_gamma   90.00
#
_symmetry.space_group_name_H-M   'P 1'
#
loop_
_entity.id
_entity.type
_entity.pdbx_description
1 polymer ?
#
loop_
_entity_poly.entity_id
_entity_poly.type
_entity_poly.pdbx_seq_one_letter_code
_entity_poly.pdbx_strand_id
1 'polypeptide(L)'
;MSFPNLSAIAVRERSLTLFFILMSVAAGIYAFSSLGRAEDPAFTVRVMVVSAIWPGATPEELQQQVVDRLEKRIQEVEYLYRIETTVRPGRADLQVEFQDYTPSDKIPDLLYQVRKRMQDEAPRLPKGVIGPIVNDDFSDVYFSLIAVTAPGLPMRELTRETEAIRDRLQQIEGVHKALILGERSERVFIEFDVARLTNLGITPQVIFDAIEDNNQLIPAGFIDLAGPRVYLRVDADLSDPDQLAAVPIRVGDRLLQLSDLATIRRGYEDPPSYLVRAYGQDAVLLGVVMRKGENGLAFGERLGSFISNEQNRMPLGMNLSPLTNQTDAITAAVNLFQIKFLVAVAVVVFVSILAIGLRAGLIVGIAVPLTLGLTFLLMKITGVNLDRITLGALIIALGLLVDDAIIAIEMMIVKMEEGWDRIRAASHAWNVTAAPMLFGTLVTVAGFVPIGFAQSGVGEYAGNIFWVLAYALIISWLVAVIFTPYLGVKMLPDYKAHAQADAEASANTLYQTPVYQKLRSLITACVRYRKTVVIATVGLLVLSIVGMATLVQKQFFPSSDRPEVLVDIYLPQGSAIATTDATARKIENILTEMPEVKTLSAYIGAGAPRFFISANPEQPDPAFAKIIAIGKNEEARNKIMAELQRHIDDGEFPEARVRVTRLLFGPPVIWPVSFRVIGADPVKLREIAHQVRTAMAANPNTIDAHLEWDERAPVLHLSMDSERLRLMGL
;
A
#
# COMPACT_ATOMS: atom_id res chain seq x y z
N MET A 1 4.61 41.31 29.87
CA MET A 1 3.51 41.90 29.07
C MET A 1 2.24 41.15 29.42
N SER A 2 1.20 41.82 29.94
CA SER A 2 -0.06 41.12 30.22
C SER A 2 -0.74 40.87 28.88
N PHE A 3 -1.00 39.62 28.54
CA PHE A 3 -1.80 39.30 27.35
C PHE A 3 -3.19 39.94 27.48
N PRO A 4 -3.77 40.47 26.39
CA PRO A 4 -5.14 40.98 26.41
C PRO A 4 -6.11 39.86 26.80
N ASN A 5 -7.08 40.16 27.68
CA ASN A 5 -8.07 39.18 28.12
C ASN A 5 -9.05 38.88 26.97
N LEU A 6 -8.77 37.80 26.23
CA LEU A 6 -9.54 37.44 25.05
C LEU A 6 -10.98 37.06 25.39
N SER A 7 -11.23 36.45 26.55
CA SER A 7 -12.59 36.12 27.00
C SER A 7 -13.42 37.38 27.26
N ALA A 8 -12.82 38.41 27.86
CA ALA A 8 -13.50 39.70 28.07
C ALA A 8 -13.80 40.41 26.76
N ILE A 9 -12.88 40.37 25.79
CA ILE A 9 -13.07 40.94 24.45
C ILE A 9 -14.17 40.19 23.71
N ALA A 10 -14.18 38.86 23.75
CA ALA A 10 -15.18 38.03 23.09
C ALA A 10 -16.59 38.26 23.64
N VAL A 11 -16.72 38.50 24.95
CA VAL A 11 -18.01 38.82 25.58
C VAL A 11 -18.45 40.25 25.29
N ARG A 12 -17.51 41.19 25.13
CA ARG A 12 -17.78 42.59 24.79
C ARG A 12 -18.24 42.74 23.34
N GLU A 13 -17.48 42.20 22.38
CA GLU A 13 -17.71 42.32 20.94
C GLU A 13 -18.59 41.17 20.40
N ARG A 14 -19.79 41.03 20.97
CA ARG A 14 -20.70 39.88 20.76
C ARG A 14 -21.00 39.57 19.30
N SER A 15 -21.24 40.61 18.48
CA SER A 15 -21.55 40.45 17.05
C SER A 15 -20.37 39.85 16.29
N LEU A 16 -19.15 40.25 16.66
CA LEU A 16 -17.91 39.83 16.02
C LEU A 16 -17.57 38.38 16.40
N THR A 17 -17.74 38.03 17.68
CA THR A 17 -17.59 36.63 18.15
C THR A 17 -18.63 35.71 17.53
N LEU A 18 -19.90 36.13 17.43
CA LEU A 18 -20.93 35.35 16.76
C LEU A 18 -20.62 35.15 15.27
N PHE A 19 -20.17 36.20 14.59
CA PHE A 19 -19.73 36.12 13.19
C PHE A 19 -18.61 35.09 13.01
N PHE A 20 -17.58 35.11 13.87
CA PHE A 20 -16.50 34.12 13.81
C PHE A 20 -16.95 32.70 14.13
N ILE A 21 -17.90 32.51 15.05
CA ILE A 21 -18.49 31.18 15.29
C ILE A 21 -19.20 30.68 14.03
N LEU A 22 -20.08 31.49 13.43
CA LEU A 22 -20.81 31.12 12.21
C LEU A 22 -19.86 30.86 11.03
N MET A 23 -18.84 31.71 10.87
CA MET A 23 -17.81 31.56 9.84
C MET A 23 -17.00 30.28 10.05
N SER A 24 -16.63 29.96 11.29
CA SER A 24 -15.90 28.73 11.63
C SER A 24 -16.74 27.48 11.37
N VAL A 25 -18.06 27.52 11.65
CA VAL A 25 -18.99 26.44 11.30
C VAL A 25 -19.07 26.27 9.77
N ALA A 26 -19.24 27.36 9.02
CA ALA A 26 -19.29 27.31 7.56
C ALA A 26 -17.97 26.80 6.95
N ALA A 27 -16.83 27.28 7.47
CA ALA A 27 -15.50 26.84 7.06
C ALA A 27 -15.27 25.36 7.41
N GLY A 28 -15.73 24.91 8.57
CA GLY A 28 -15.65 23.52 8.99
C GLY A 28 -16.50 22.58 8.13
N ILE A 29 -17.72 22.98 7.78
CA ILE A 29 -18.58 22.23 6.85
C ILE A 29 -17.92 22.15 5.47
N TYR A 30 -17.42 23.28 4.96
CA TYR A 30 -16.70 23.32 3.69
C TYR A 30 -15.45 22.42 3.71
N ALA A 31 -14.63 22.50 4.76
CA ALA A 31 -13.43 21.69 4.91
C ALA A 31 -13.77 20.21 4.98
N PHE A 32 -14.75 19.82 5.79
CA PHE A 32 -15.20 18.43 5.91
C PHE A 32 -15.70 17.86 4.57
N SER A 33 -16.46 18.64 3.80
CA SER A 33 -16.97 18.19 2.49
C SER A 33 -15.91 18.14 1.39
N SER A 34 -14.78 18.82 1.55
CA SER A 34 -13.76 18.97 0.49
C SER A 34 -12.43 18.27 0.80
N LEU A 35 -12.26 17.74 2.01
CA LEU A 35 -11.11 16.91 2.37
C LEU A 35 -11.12 15.60 1.56
N GLY A 36 -9.93 15.21 1.08
CA GLY A 36 -9.73 13.91 0.46
C GLY A 36 -9.93 12.78 1.47
N ARG A 37 -10.38 11.63 0.98
CA ARG A 37 -10.55 10.41 1.78
C ARG A 37 -9.62 9.32 1.29
N ALA A 38 -8.89 8.75 2.22
CA ALA A 38 -8.00 7.61 2.00
C ALA A 38 -8.29 6.55 3.07
N GLU A 39 -7.85 5.33 2.81
CA GLU A 39 -7.89 4.29 3.83
C GLU A 39 -6.78 4.50 4.87
N ASP A 40 -5.56 4.65 4.37
CA ASP A 40 -4.33 4.82 5.13
C ASP A 40 -3.54 6.03 4.61
N PRO A 41 -2.65 6.62 5.44
CA PRO A 41 -1.69 7.61 4.98
C PRO A 41 -0.81 7.06 3.87
N ALA A 42 -0.57 7.86 2.83
CA ALA A 42 0.42 7.51 1.82
C ALA A 42 1.82 7.62 2.43
N PHE A 43 2.64 6.58 2.27
CA PHE A 43 4.08 6.64 2.55
C PHE A 43 4.86 6.43 1.26
N THR A 44 6.09 6.94 1.20
CA THR A 44 6.89 6.84 -0.01
C THR A 44 7.55 5.46 -0.09
N VAL A 45 7.29 4.72 -1.16
CA VAL A 45 8.00 3.47 -1.46
C VAL A 45 9.39 3.83 -1.99
N ARG A 46 10.42 3.41 -1.28
CA ARG A 46 11.84 3.75 -1.53
C ARG A 46 12.59 2.62 -2.20
N VAL A 47 11.93 1.96 -3.15
CA VAL A 47 12.43 0.76 -3.83
C VAL A 47 12.20 0.90 -5.32
N MET A 48 13.18 0.48 -6.11
CA MET A 48 13.07 0.33 -7.56
C MET A 48 13.70 -0.98 -8.03
N VAL A 49 13.38 -1.38 -9.26
CA VAL A 49 13.92 -2.61 -9.85
C VAL A 49 14.70 -2.28 -11.11
N VAL A 50 15.88 -2.87 -11.24
CA VAL A 50 16.67 -2.87 -12.46
C VAL A 50 16.82 -4.31 -12.95
N SER A 51 16.37 -4.60 -14.17
CA SER A 51 16.44 -5.94 -14.75
C SER A 51 17.42 -5.98 -15.91
N ALA A 52 18.12 -7.10 -16.07
CA ALA A 52 18.95 -7.38 -17.25
C ALA A 52 18.67 -8.80 -17.75
N ILE A 53 18.50 -8.96 -19.05
CA ILE A 53 18.19 -10.25 -19.69
C ILE A 53 19.35 -10.57 -20.62
N TRP A 54 19.94 -11.76 -20.49
CA TRP A 54 20.99 -12.25 -21.38
C TRP A 54 20.67 -13.68 -21.80
N PRO A 55 19.87 -13.87 -22.86
CA PRO A 55 19.39 -15.19 -23.24
C PRO A 55 20.56 -16.16 -23.48
N GLY A 56 20.50 -17.33 -22.84
CA GLY A 56 21.53 -18.38 -22.95
C GLY A 56 22.71 -18.25 -21.98
N ALA A 57 22.84 -17.17 -21.23
CA ALA A 57 23.90 -17.02 -20.22
C ALA A 57 23.60 -17.84 -18.95
N THR A 58 24.64 -18.45 -18.39
CA THR A 58 24.55 -19.07 -17.06
C THR A 58 24.34 -18.01 -15.97
N PRO A 59 23.72 -18.37 -14.82
CA PRO A 59 23.61 -17.45 -13.68
C PRO A 59 24.97 -16.87 -13.25
N GLU A 60 26.02 -17.68 -13.26
CA GLU A 60 27.37 -17.27 -12.87
C GLU A 60 27.98 -16.27 -13.85
N GLU A 61 27.84 -16.49 -15.15
CA GLU A 61 28.31 -15.54 -16.18
C GLU A 61 27.53 -14.23 -16.11
N LEU A 62 26.20 -14.31 -15.95
CA LEU A 62 25.34 -13.13 -15.82
C LEU A 62 25.70 -12.32 -14.58
N GLN A 63 25.97 -13.00 -13.46
CA GLN A 63 26.43 -12.36 -12.24
C GLN A 63 27.75 -11.60 -12.49
N GLN A 64 28.79 -12.30 -12.96
CA GLN A 64 30.14 -11.75 -13.08
C GLN A 64 30.28 -10.68 -14.16
N GLN A 65 29.61 -10.86 -15.30
CA GLN A 65 29.79 -9.97 -16.47
C GLN A 65 28.81 -8.81 -16.50
N VAL A 66 27.62 -8.96 -15.91
CA VAL A 66 26.55 -7.95 -15.97
C VAL A 66 26.24 -7.42 -14.57
N VAL A 67 25.75 -8.26 -13.66
CA VAL A 67 25.24 -7.83 -12.34
C VAL A 67 26.31 -7.09 -11.53
N ASP A 68 27.49 -7.68 -11.37
CA ASP A 68 28.58 -7.08 -10.58
C ASP A 68 28.97 -5.68 -11.09
N ARG A 69 28.80 -5.41 -12.39
CA ARG A 69 29.06 -4.09 -12.98
C ARG A 69 27.93 -3.12 -12.67
N LEU A 70 26.68 -3.56 -12.83
CA LEU A 70 25.49 -2.75 -12.53
C LEU A 70 25.44 -2.39 -11.04
N GLU A 71 25.68 -3.35 -10.15
CA GLU A 71 25.71 -3.13 -8.70
C GLU A 71 26.74 -2.07 -8.30
N LYS A 72 27.97 -2.16 -8.82
CA LYS A 72 29.04 -1.18 -8.55
C LYS A 72 28.62 0.23 -8.96
N ARG A 73 27.88 0.37 -10.07
CA ARG A 73 27.36 1.67 -10.53
C ARG A 73 26.22 2.17 -9.64
N ILE A 74 25.32 1.29 -9.21
CA ILE A 74 24.22 1.65 -8.31
C ILE A 74 24.76 2.06 -6.92
N GLN A 75 25.84 1.42 -6.45
CA GLN A 75 26.52 1.75 -5.19
C GLN A 75 27.08 3.18 -5.13
N GLU A 76 27.27 3.85 -6.28
CA GLU A 76 27.70 5.25 -6.34
C GLU A 76 26.54 6.25 -6.06
N VAL A 77 25.29 5.78 -5.91
CA VAL A 77 24.12 6.63 -5.63
C VAL A 77 23.98 6.88 -4.12
N GLU A 78 23.72 8.14 -3.75
CA GLU A 78 23.52 8.52 -2.36
C GLU A 78 22.29 7.83 -1.74
N TYR A 79 22.28 7.71 -0.41
CA TYR A 79 21.18 7.10 0.36
C TYR A 79 20.87 5.64 -0.01
N LEU A 80 21.75 4.92 -0.70
CA LEU A 80 21.59 3.49 -0.91
C LEU A 80 21.62 2.76 0.45
N TYR A 81 20.68 1.85 0.67
CA TYR A 81 20.68 0.94 1.81
C TYR A 81 21.24 -0.42 1.42
N ARG A 82 20.59 -1.09 0.47
CA ARG A 82 21.03 -2.38 -0.04
C ARG A 82 20.52 -2.62 -1.46
N ILE A 83 21.20 -3.54 -2.15
CA ILE A 83 20.75 -4.11 -3.43
C ILE A 83 20.49 -5.59 -3.15
N GLU A 84 19.28 -6.04 -3.41
CA GLU A 84 18.91 -7.44 -3.34
C GLU A 84 18.80 -7.98 -4.76
N THR A 85 19.71 -8.88 -5.12
CA THR A 85 19.85 -9.35 -6.50
C THR A 85 19.43 -10.81 -6.60
N THR A 86 18.50 -11.08 -7.50
CA THR A 86 18.06 -12.42 -7.85
C THR A 86 18.52 -12.74 -9.27
N VAL A 87 19.35 -13.77 -9.41
CA VAL A 87 19.88 -14.21 -10.71
C VAL A 87 19.30 -15.58 -11.06
N ARG A 88 18.65 -15.65 -12.20
CA ARG A 88 18.13 -16.87 -12.83
C ARG A 88 18.80 -17.06 -14.19
N PRO A 89 18.74 -18.26 -14.78
CA PRO A 89 19.29 -18.49 -16.12
C PRO A 89 18.75 -17.45 -17.13
N GLY A 90 19.66 -16.70 -17.74
CA GLY A 90 19.36 -15.65 -18.70
C GLY A 90 18.63 -14.40 -18.19
N ARG A 91 18.40 -14.23 -16.88
CA ARG A 91 17.75 -13.03 -16.31
C ARG A 91 18.26 -12.69 -14.92
N ALA A 92 18.54 -11.41 -14.67
CA ALA A 92 18.86 -10.88 -13.35
C ALA A 92 17.93 -9.71 -13.00
N ASP A 93 17.42 -9.70 -11.78
CA ASP A 93 16.59 -8.64 -11.22
C ASP A 93 17.27 -8.08 -9.96
N LEU A 94 17.60 -6.79 -9.99
CA LEU A 94 18.25 -6.05 -8.91
C LEU A 94 17.22 -5.13 -8.26
N GLN A 95 16.81 -5.47 -7.03
CA GLN A 95 15.96 -4.63 -6.21
C GLN A 95 16.82 -3.64 -5.43
N VAL A 96 16.73 -2.36 -5.78
CA VAL A 96 17.50 -1.27 -5.18
C VAL A 96 16.65 -0.62 -4.10
N GLU A 97 17.10 -0.68 -2.85
CA GLU A 97 16.41 -0.11 -1.69
C GLU A 97 17.22 1.06 -1.13
N PHE A 98 16.56 2.20 -0.93
CA PHE A 98 17.15 3.38 -0.29
C PHE A 98 16.89 3.38 1.22
N GLN A 99 17.70 4.14 1.95
CA GLN A 99 17.60 4.27 3.40
C GLN A 99 16.22 4.79 3.82
N ASP A 100 15.69 4.27 4.93
CA ASP A 100 14.34 4.62 5.39
C ASP A 100 14.20 6.11 5.80
N TYR A 101 15.30 6.72 6.28
CA TYR A 101 15.36 8.15 6.60
C TYR A 101 15.57 9.07 5.37
N THR A 102 15.56 8.51 4.15
CA THR A 102 15.69 9.32 2.93
C THR A 102 14.50 10.25 2.79
N PRO A 103 14.72 11.57 2.62
CA PRO A 103 13.63 12.53 2.40
C PRO A 103 12.79 12.16 1.17
N SER A 104 11.46 12.14 1.33
CA SER A 104 10.51 11.74 0.28
C SER A 104 10.60 12.58 -1.00
N ASP A 105 10.95 13.86 -0.88
CA ASP A 105 11.13 14.80 -1.98
C ASP A 105 12.36 14.52 -2.84
N LYS A 106 13.39 13.84 -2.29
CA LYS A 106 14.61 13.47 -3.03
C LYS A 106 14.46 12.17 -3.83
N ILE A 107 13.50 11.31 -3.49
CA ILE A 107 13.35 9.99 -4.11
C ILE A 107 13.28 10.06 -5.65
N PRO A 108 12.49 10.94 -6.28
CA PRO A 108 12.44 11.03 -7.75
C PRO A 108 13.81 11.33 -8.39
N ASP A 109 14.65 12.16 -7.76
CA ASP A 109 16.00 12.44 -8.24
C ASP A 109 16.91 11.21 -8.07
N LEU A 110 16.84 10.51 -6.95
CA LEU A 110 17.62 9.28 -6.74
C LEU A 110 17.27 8.18 -7.75
N LEU A 111 15.98 7.99 -8.06
CA LEU A 111 15.51 7.08 -9.11
C LEU A 111 16.08 7.48 -10.48
N TYR A 112 16.09 8.77 -10.78
CA TYR A 112 16.71 9.31 -11.99
C TYR A 112 18.23 9.09 -12.03
N GLN A 113 18.94 9.26 -10.91
CA GLN A 113 20.39 8.99 -10.84
C GLN A 113 20.70 7.52 -11.13
N VAL A 114 19.93 6.58 -10.58
CA VAL A 114 20.06 5.15 -10.92
C VAL A 114 19.82 4.95 -12.41
N ARG A 115 18.70 5.46 -12.95
CA ARG A 115 18.37 5.36 -14.38
C ARG A 115 19.49 5.87 -15.28
N LYS A 116 20.04 7.03 -14.97
CA LYS A 116 21.16 7.65 -15.71
C LYS A 116 22.40 6.75 -15.69
N ARG A 117 22.81 6.26 -14.51
CA ARG A 117 23.99 5.38 -14.41
C ARG A 117 23.82 4.06 -15.14
N MET A 118 22.61 3.50 -15.15
CA MET A 118 22.27 2.30 -15.90
C MET A 118 22.39 2.54 -17.42
N GLN A 119 21.90 3.68 -17.90
CA GLN A 119 22.06 4.07 -19.31
C GLN A 119 23.52 4.31 -19.70
N ASP A 120 24.32 4.91 -18.82
CA ASP A 120 25.75 5.15 -19.05
C ASP A 120 26.58 3.85 -19.12
N GLU A 121 26.17 2.81 -18.37
CA GLU A 121 26.86 1.51 -18.35
C GLU A 121 26.35 0.54 -19.44
N ALA A 122 25.15 0.75 -19.98
CA ALA A 122 24.54 -0.11 -20.99
C ALA A 122 25.47 -0.43 -22.19
N PRO A 123 26.21 0.53 -22.79
CA PRO A 123 27.10 0.25 -23.93
C PRO A 123 28.31 -0.61 -23.58
N ARG A 124 28.62 -0.80 -22.29
CA ARG A 124 29.77 -1.59 -21.81
C ARG A 124 29.40 -3.03 -21.46
N LEU A 125 28.12 -3.36 -21.49
CA LEU A 125 27.65 -4.72 -21.27
C LEU A 125 28.01 -5.63 -22.46
N PRO A 126 28.14 -6.94 -22.23
CA PRO A 126 28.34 -7.91 -23.30
C PRO A 126 27.29 -7.79 -24.42
N LYS A 127 27.68 -8.12 -25.65
CA LYS A 127 26.74 -8.18 -26.78
C LYS A 127 25.66 -9.23 -26.50
N GLY A 128 24.41 -8.91 -26.84
CA GLY A 128 23.26 -9.78 -26.62
C GLY A 128 22.56 -9.59 -25.27
N VAL A 129 23.10 -8.75 -24.37
CA VAL A 129 22.37 -8.32 -23.17
C VAL A 129 21.27 -7.33 -23.57
N ILE A 130 20.05 -7.61 -23.14
CA ILE A 130 18.88 -6.75 -23.27
C ILE A 130 18.68 -6.04 -21.92
N GLY A 131 18.83 -4.72 -21.93
CA GLY A 131 18.79 -3.88 -20.72
C GLY A 131 20.09 -3.09 -20.53
N PRO A 132 20.31 -2.49 -19.36
CA PRO A 132 19.51 -2.58 -18.14
C PRO A 132 18.15 -1.88 -18.27
N ILE A 133 17.08 -2.60 -17.94
CA ILE A 133 15.70 -2.10 -17.93
C ILE A 133 15.42 -1.54 -16.54
N VAL A 134 15.16 -0.24 -16.46
CA VAL A 134 14.94 0.46 -15.19
C VAL A 134 13.44 0.71 -15.00
N ASN A 135 12.87 0.11 -13.96
CA ASN A 135 11.48 0.25 -13.56
C ASN A 135 11.37 1.14 -12.30
N ASP A 136 11.13 2.43 -12.51
CA ASP A 136 10.83 3.44 -11.48
C ASP A 136 9.34 3.47 -11.09
N ASP A 137 8.46 2.90 -11.91
CA ASP A 137 7.03 2.72 -11.61
C ASP A 137 6.76 1.56 -10.64
N PHE A 138 7.80 0.86 -10.15
CA PHE A 138 7.64 -0.23 -9.18
C PHE A 138 6.93 0.22 -7.89
N SER A 139 6.91 1.53 -7.59
CA SER A 139 6.19 2.10 -6.45
C SER A 139 4.67 2.20 -6.63
N ASP A 140 4.15 2.05 -7.85
CA ASP A 140 2.73 2.28 -8.15
C ASP A 140 1.81 1.32 -7.36
N VAL A 141 0.68 1.86 -6.91
CA VAL A 141 -0.39 1.11 -6.27
C VAL A 141 -1.61 1.15 -7.17
N TYR A 142 -2.07 -0.02 -7.61
CA TYR A 142 -3.27 -0.16 -8.42
C TYR A 142 -4.51 0.04 -7.54
N PHE A 143 -5.26 1.10 -7.83
CA PHE A 143 -6.53 1.43 -7.17
C PHE A 143 -7.60 0.37 -7.45
N SER A 144 -7.60 -0.20 -8.65
CA SER A 144 -8.43 -1.36 -9.00
C SER A 144 -7.70 -2.23 -10.01
N LEU A 145 -7.80 -3.56 -9.80
CA LEU A 145 -7.46 -4.57 -10.79
C LEU A 145 -8.75 -5.14 -11.36
N ILE A 146 -8.92 -5.05 -12.66
CA ILE A 146 -10.12 -5.49 -13.36
C ILE A 146 -9.73 -6.61 -14.31
N ALA A 147 -10.36 -7.77 -14.18
CA ALA A 147 -10.15 -8.90 -15.08
C ALA A 147 -11.05 -8.79 -16.30
N VAL A 148 -10.48 -8.97 -17.48
CA VAL A 148 -11.20 -9.22 -18.73
C VAL A 148 -11.10 -10.71 -19.01
N THR A 149 -12.22 -11.42 -18.97
CA THR A 149 -12.31 -12.84 -19.32
C THR A 149 -13.22 -13.05 -20.51
N ALA A 150 -12.91 -14.04 -21.34
CA ALA A 150 -13.73 -14.41 -22.49
C ALA A 150 -13.52 -15.90 -22.81
N PRO A 151 -14.29 -16.81 -22.16
CA PRO A 151 -14.13 -18.25 -22.38
C PRO A 151 -14.24 -18.63 -23.85
N GLY A 152 -13.20 -19.27 -24.39
CA GLY A 152 -13.15 -19.72 -25.79
C GLY A 152 -12.66 -18.68 -26.80
N LEU A 153 -12.41 -17.43 -26.39
CA LEU A 153 -11.79 -16.43 -27.25
C LEU A 153 -10.25 -16.56 -27.23
N PRO A 154 -9.56 -16.46 -28.37
CA PRO A 154 -8.09 -16.43 -28.38
C PRO A 154 -7.55 -15.23 -27.58
N MET A 155 -6.49 -15.45 -26.80
CA MET A 155 -5.87 -14.43 -25.95
C MET A 155 -5.48 -13.16 -26.73
N ARG A 156 -5.09 -13.29 -28.00
CA ARG A 156 -4.80 -12.14 -28.89
C ARG A 156 -6.00 -11.21 -29.06
N GLU A 157 -7.18 -11.78 -29.30
CA GLU A 157 -8.40 -11.00 -29.50
C GLU A 157 -8.88 -10.40 -28.18
N LEU A 158 -8.79 -11.17 -27.09
CA LEU A 158 -9.03 -10.67 -25.75
C LEU A 158 -8.13 -9.47 -25.41
N THR A 159 -6.84 -9.55 -25.73
CA THR A 159 -5.88 -8.46 -25.51
C THR A 159 -6.22 -7.24 -26.34
N ARG A 160 -6.52 -7.38 -27.64
CA ARG A 160 -6.89 -6.26 -28.51
C ARG A 160 -8.14 -5.52 -28.02
N GLU A 161 -9.17 -6.27 -27.62
CA GLU A 161 -10.37 -5.67 -27.02
C GLU A 161 -10.03 -4.98 -25.69
N THR A 162 -9.16 -5.59 -24.89
CA THR A 162 -8.66 -5.01 -23.65
C THR A 162 -7.88 -3.71 -23.86
N GLU A 163 -7.08 -3.58 -24.94
CA GLU A 163 -6.41 -2.35 -25.35
C GLU A 163 -7.40 -1.24 -25.68
N ALA A 164 -8.46 -1.57 -26.42
CA ALA A 164 -9.50 -0.60 -26.72
C ALA A 164 -10.21 -0.11 -25.45
N ILE A 165 -10.45 -1.01 -24.48
CA ILE A 165 -11.02 -0.66 -23.16
C ILE A 165 -10.03 0.20 -22.37
N ARG A 166 -8.74 -0.15 -22.33
CA ARG A 166 -7.66 0.62 -21.68
C ARG A 166 -7.63 2.05 -22.20
N ASP A 167 -7.71 2.25 -23.52
CA ASP A 167 -7.61 3.59 -24.11
C ASP A 167 -8.79 4.48 -23.72
N ARG A 168 -9.99 3.91 -23.62
CA ARG A 168 -11.17 4.62 -23.08
C ARG A 168 -11.04 4.88 -21.59
N LEU A 169 -10.54 3.91 -20.83
CA LEU A 169 -10.32 4.00 -19.39
C LEU A 169 -9.32 5.12 -19.05
N GLN A 170 -8.25 5.28 -19.83
CA GLN A 170 -7.24 6.33 -19.66
C GLN A 170 -7.81 7.75 -19.80
N GLN A 171 -8.95 7.92 -20.47
CA GLN A 171 -9.62 9.22 -20.66
C GLN A 171 -10.47 9.64 -19.44
N ILE A 172 -10.70 8.74 -18.47
CA ILE A 172 -11.49 9.07 -17.28
C ILE A 172 -10.72 10.04 -16.38
N GLU A 173 -11.39 11.10 -15.94
CA GLU A 173 -10.83 12.05 -14.98
C GLU A 173 -10.44 11.37 -13.66
N GLY A 174 -9.20 11.57 -13.24
CA GLY A 174 -8.61 10.96 -12.05
C GLY A 174 -7.71 9.75 -12.34
N VAL A 175 -7.72 9.20 -13.55
CA VAL A 175 -6.76 8.16 -13.95
C VAL A 175 -5.38 8.81 -14.16
N HIS A 176 -4.36 8.24 -13.53
CA HIS A 176 -2.96 8.54 -13.83
C HIS A 176 -2.45 7.65 -14.97
N LYS A 177 -2.66 6.34 -14.81
CA LYS A 177 -2.14 5.30 -15.71
C LYS A 177 -3.09 4.11 -15.73
N ALA A 178 -3.36 3.58 -16.92
CA ALA A 178 -4.02 2.30 -17.13
C ALA A 178 -3.03 1.34 -17.81
N LEU A 179 -2.84 0.16 -17.23
CA LEU A 179 -1.90 -0.85 -17.69
C LEU A 179 -2.59 -2.17 -17.99
N ILE A 180 -2.11 -2.86 -19.02
CA ILE A 180 -2.48 -4.24 -19.31
C ILE A 180 -1.43 -5.15 -18.67
N LEU A 181 -1.90 -6.15 -17.93
CA LEU A 181 -1.04 -7.11 -17.23
C LEU A 181 -1.51 -8.53 -17.56
N GLY A 182 -0.57 -9.47 -17.61
CA GLY A 182 -0.88 -10.88 -17.92
C GLY A 182 -1.16 -11.16 -19.39
N GLU A 183 -0.79 -10.25 -20.30
CA GLU A 183 -0.79 -10.54 -21.74
C GLU A 183 0.25 -11.62 -22.06
N ARG A 184 -0.15 -12.63 -22.83
CA ARG A 184 0.77 -13.63 -23.39
C ARG A 184 1.14 -13.22 -24.81
N SER A 185 2.38 -12.80 -25.03
CA SER A 185 2.84 -12.32 -26.33
C SER A 185 2.69 -13.38 -27.42
N GLU A 186 2.25 -12.95 -28.60
CA GLU A 186 2.20 -13.78 -29.80
C GLU A 186 3.60 -13.98 -30.38
N ARG A 187 3.89 -15.19 -30.84
CA ARG A 187 5.17 -15.57 -31.47
C ARG A 187 4.89 -16.35 -32.75
N VAL A 188 5.76 -16.19 -33.75
CA VAL A 188 5.77 -17.04 -34.92
C VAL A 188 6.92 -18.04 -34.77
N PHE A 189 6.59 -19.32 -34.76
CA PHE A 189 7.54 -20.42 -34.68
C PHE A 189 7.89 -20.90 -36.08
N ILE A 190 9.19 -20.97 -36.36
CA ILE A 190 9.74 -21.50 -37.60
C ILE A 190 10.45 -22.82 -37.25
N GLU A 191 9.82 -23.93 -37.59
CA GLU A 191 10.28 -25.27 -37.25
C GLU A 191 10.95 -25.91 -38.47
N PHE A 192 12.28 -26.02 -38.43
CA PHE A 192 13.08 -26.50 -39.56
C PHE A 192 13.05 -28.03 -39.70
N ASP A 193 12.93 -28.52 -40.94
CA ASP A 193 13.20 -29.92 -41.26
C ASP A 193 14.72 -30.11 -41.47
N VAL A 194 15.42 -30.50 -40.40
CA VAL A 194 16.88 -30.65 -40.39
C VAL A 194 17.37 -31.64 -41.45
N ALA A 195 16.59 -32.67 -41.77
CA ALA A 195 16.98 -33.65 -42.80
C ALA A 195 16.96 -33.03 -44.19
N ARG A 196 15.95 -32.20 -44.51
CA ARG A 196 15.90 -31.45 -45.78
C ARG A 196 17.00 -30.43 -45.89
N LEU A 197 17.24 -29.66 -44.82
CA LEU A 197 18.32 -28.67 -44.80
C LEU A 197 19.68 -29.31 -45.07
N THR A 198 19.94 -30.46 -44.43
CA THR A 198 21.19 -31.22 -44.60
C THR A 198 21.34 -31.76 -46.04
N ASN A 199 20.28 -32.33 -46.61
CA ASN A 199 20.30 -32.84 -47.99
C ASN A 199 20.51 -31.75 -49.05
N LEU A 200 20.04 -30.53 -48.77
CA LEU A 200 20.21 -29.37 -49.64
C LEU A 200 21.50 -28.59 -49.36
N GLY A 201 22.28 -28.99 -48.35
CA GLY A 201 23.50 -28.29 -47.94
C GLY A 201 23.25 -26.86 -47.43
N ILE A 202 22.05 -26.59 -46.91
CA ILE A 202 21.64 -25.27 -46.43
C ILE A 202 21.90 -25.18 -44.94
N THR A 203 22.71 -24.21 -44.53
CA THR A 203 22.89 -23.88 -43.11
C THR A 203 21.74 -22.99 -42.62
N PRO A 204 21.28 -23.12 -41.35
CA PRO A 204 20.26 -22.24 -40.78
C PRO A 204 20.58 -20.75 -40.90
N GLN A 205 21.87 -20.36 -40.88
CA GLN A 205 22.29 -18.97 -41.00
C GLN A 205 21.81 -18.30 -42.30
N VAL A 206 21.88 -19.01 -43.43
CA VAL A 206 21.39 -18.51 -44.73
C VAL A 206 19.90 -18.17 -44.68
N ILE A 207 19.13 -18.93 -43.89
CA ILE A 207 17.70 -18.69 -43.69
C ILE A 207 17.47 -17.47 -42.81
N PHE A 208 18.24 -17.34 -41.72
CA PHE A 208 18.17 -16.16 -40.84
C PHE A 208 18.51 -14.88 -41.61
N ASP A 209 19.57 -14.89 -42.40
CA ASP A 209 19.98 -13.76 -43.23
C ASP A 209 18.87 -13.42 -44.25
N ALA A 210 18.27 -14.43 -44.91
CA ALA A 210 17.18 -14.21 -45.86
C ALA A 210 15.92 -13.61 -45.21
N ILE A 211 15.57 -14.02 -43.99
CA ILE A 211 14.48 -13.44 -43.24
C ILE A 211 14.81 -11.99 -42.84
N GLU A 212 16.02 -11.74 -42.35
CA GLU A 212 16.47 -10.40 -41.94
C GLU A 212 16.48 -9.42 -43.11
N ASP A 213 16.98 -9.83 -44.28
CA ASP A 213 16.99 -9.04 -45.51
C ASP A 213 15.57 -8.66 -45.98
N ASN A 214 14.60 -9.55 -45.80
CA ASN A 214 13.20 -9.31 -46.18
C ASN A 214 12.38 -8.60 -45.09
N ASN A 215 12.90 -8.48 -43.86
CA ASN A 215 12.24 -7.78 -42.75
C ASN A 215 12.63 -6.30 -42.62
N GLN A 216 13.50 -5.80 -43.49
CA GLN A 216 13.98 -4.43 -43.42
C GLN A 216 12.97 -3.45 -44.02
N LEU A 217 12.56 -2.47 -43.21
CA LEU A 217 11.73 -1.36 -43.68
C LEU A 217 12.60 -0.35 -44.45
N ILE A 218 12.76 -0.55 -45.76
CA ILE A 218 13.62 0.30 -46.59
C ILE A 218 12.86 1.60 -46.97
N PRO A 219 13.40 2.80 -46.68
CA PRO A 219 12.79 4.05 -47.11
C PRO A 219 12.89 4.18 -48.63
N ALA A 220 11.80 3.92 -49.35
CA ALA A 220 11.76 3.95 -50.81
C ALA A 220 11.71 5.37 -51.42
N GLY A 221 11.74 6.42 -50.59
CA GLY A 221 11.79 7.81 -51.03
C GLY A 221 10.42 8.37 -51.45
N PHE A 222 10.43 9.39 -52.30
CA PHE A 222 9.22 10.02 -52.82
C PHE A 222 9.43 10.51 -54.26
N ILE A 223 8.32 10.68 -54.98
CA ILE A 223 8.28 11.24 -56.33
C ILE A 223 7.51 12.56 -56.27
N ASP A 224 8.13 13.64 -56.75
CA ASP A 224 7.45 14.92 -56.94
C ASP A 224 6.72 14.92 -58.29
N LEU A 225 5.38 14.90 -58.25
CA LEU A 225 4.55 15.12 -59.43
C LEU A 225 4.25 16.63 -59.58
N ALA A 226 3.61 17.03 -60.68
CA ALA A 226 3.26 18.43 -60.95
C ALA A 226 2.35 19.10 -59.88
N GLY A 227 1.84 18.33 -58.91
CA GLY A 227 1.09 18.84 -57.76
C GLY A 227 1.46 18.11 -56.46
N PRO A 228 1.04 16.85 -56.28
CA PRO A 228 1.32 16.12 -55.04
C PRO A 228 2.71 15.47 -55.04
N ARG A 229 3.35 15.44 -53.86
CA ARG A 229 4.47 14.56 -53.55
C ARG A 229 3.95 13.18 -53.15
N VAL A 230 4.32 12.15 -53.90
CA VAL A 230 3.90 10.76 -53.65
C VAL A 230 5.03 10.02 -52.94
N TYR A 231 4.79 9.59 -51.70
CA TYR A 231 5.75 8.77 -50.96
C TYR A 231 5.67 7.32 -51.41
N LEU A 232 6.81 6.76 -51.79
CA LEU A 232 6.92 5.34 -52.10
C LEU A 232 7.01 4.58 -50.78
N ARG A 233 6.15 3.58 -50.61
CA ARG A 233 6.18 2.63 -49.49
C ARG A 233 6.27 1.25 -50.08
N VAL A 234 7.22 0.46 -49.60
CA VAL A 234 7.34 -0.96 -49.94
C VAL A 234 6.70 -1.71 -48.79
N ASP A 235 5.67 -2.48 -49.10
CA ASP A 235 5.01 -3.34 -48.13
C ASP A 235 5.88 -4.59 -47.94
N ALA A 236 6.58 -4.64 -46.82
CA ALA A 236 7.33 -5.81 -46.36
C ALA A 236 6.90 -6.07 -44.91
N ASP A 237 5.78 -6.76 -44.73
CA ASP A 237 5.23 -7.09 -43.42
C ASP A 237 5.30 -8.59 -43.15
N LEU A 238 6.44 -9.02 -42.60
CA LEU A 238 6.64 -10.42 -42.21
C LEU A 238 5.88 -10.82 -40.92
N SER A 239 5.01 -9.96 -40.38
CA SER A 239 4.12 -10.32 -39.27
C SER A 239 3.10 -11.38 -39.69
N ASP A 240 2.78 -11.45 -40.99
CA ASP A 240 1.89 -12.46 -41.58
C ASP A 240 2.65 -13.77 -41.87
N PRO A 241 2.26 -14.91 -41.24
CA PRO A 241 2.85 -16.22 -41.51
C PRO A 241 2.87 -16.58 -42.99
N ASP A 242 1.88 -16.15 -43.78
CA ASP A 242 1.83 -16.46 -45.21
C ASP A 242 2.88 -15.67 -46.00
N GLN A 243 3.15 -14.42 -45.62
CA GLN A 243 4.25 -13.63 -46.20
C GLN A 243 5.62 -14.15 -45.76
N LEU A 244 5.75 -14.53 -44.48
CA LEU A 244 6.95 -15.18 -43.97
C LEU A 244 7.22 -16.52 -44.67
N ALA A 245 6.17 -17.29 -44.96
CA ALA A 245 6.26 -18.54 -45.70
C ALA A 245 6.74 -18.36 -47.14
N ALA A 246 6.39 -17.24 -47.77
CA ALA A 246 6.79 -16.90 -49.13
C ALA A 246 8.20 -16.31 -49.23
N VAL A 247 8.92 -16.11 -48.12
CA VAL A 247 10.28 -15.54 -48.13
C VAL A 247 11.19 -16.38 -49.04
N PRO A 248 11.79 -15.78 -50.08
CA PRO A 248 12.60 -16.51 -51.04
C PRO A 248 14.02 -16.74 -50.50
N ILE A 249 14.45 -17.99 -50.53
CA ILE A 249 15.76 -18.45 -50.08
C ILE A 249 16.53 -18.97 -51.29
N ARG A 250 17.67 -18.35 -51.57
CA ARG A 250 18.53 -18.73 -52.69
C ARG A 250 19.47 -19.87 -52.28
N VAL A 251 19.43 -20.97 -53.03
CA VAL A 251 20.25 -22.17 -52.82
C VAL A 251 20.94 -22.51 -54.14
N GLY A 252 22.20 -22.08 -54.29
CA GLY A 252 22.89 -22.11 -55.58
C GLY A 252 22.14 -21.31 -56.64
N ASP A 253 21.67 -22.01 -57.68
CA ASP A 253 20.87 -21.43 -58.78
C ASP A 253 19.35 -21.61 -58.62
N ARG A 254 18.91 -22.21 -57.50
CA ARG A 254 17.47 -22.42 -57.23
C ARG A 254 16.97 -21.42 -56.20
N LEU A 255 15.72 -21.00 -56.37
CA LEU A 255 14.98 -20.22 -55.39
C LEU A 255 13.97 -21.16 -54.74
N LEU A 256 14.05 -21.33 -53.43
CA LEU A 256 13.08 -22.07 -52.64
C LEU A 256 12.32 -21.09 -51.75
N GLN A 257 11.13 -21.44 -51.31
CA GLN A 257 10.42 -20.66 -50.31
C GLN A 257 10.74 -21.17 -48.91
N LEU A 258 10.57 -20.33 -47.88
CA LEU A 258 10.73 -20.76 -46.49
C LEU A 258 9.78 -21.91 -46.14
N SER A 259 8.56 -21.91 -46.70
CA SER A 259 7.58 -23.00 -46.57
C SER A 259 8.06 -24.37 -47.06
N ASP A 260 9.00 -24.41 -48.02
CA ASP A 260 9.57 -25.67 -48.52
C ASP A 260 10.54 -26.30 -47.50
N LEU A 261 11.11 -25.46 -46.62
CA LEU A 261 12.21 -25.79 -45.71
C LEU A 261 11.80 -25.85 -44.23
N ALA A 262 10.72 -25.16 -43.86
CA ALA A 262 10.26 -25.06 -42.48
C ALA A 262 8.73 -25.05 -42.38
N THR A 263 8.23 -25.59 -41.26
CA THR A 263 6.84 -25.40 -40.86
C THR A 263 6.73 -24.10 -40.09
N ILE A 264 5.91 -23.18 -40.60
CA ILE A 264 5.66 -21.89 -39.94
C ILE A 264 4.32 -21.98 -39.25
N ARG A 265 4.32 -21.77 -37.94
CA ARG A 265 3.08 -21.71 -37.15
C ARG A 265 3.08 -20.48 -36.28
N ARG A 266 1.91 -19.86 -36.20
CA ARG A 266 1.63 -18.82 -35.23
C ARG A 266 1.23 -19.46 -33.91
N GLY A 267 1.77 -18.96 -32.81
CA GLY A 267 1.48 -19.45 -31.47
C GLY A 267 1.70 -18.35 -30.44
N TYR A 268 1.69 -18.74 -29.17
CA TYR A 268 2.01 -17.83 -28.09
C TYR A 268 3.40 -18.15 -27.52
N GLU A 269 3.97 -17.21 -26.78
CA GLU A 269 5.21 -17.43 -26.04
C GLU A 269 5.17 -18.74 -25.24
N ASP A 270 6.16 -19.60 -25.47
CA ASP A 270 6.26 -20.94 -24.88
C ASP A 270 7.71 -21.21 -24.43
N PRO A 271 7.97 -21.51 -23.15
CA PRO A 271 7.00 -21.53 -22.04
C PRO A 271 6.45 -20.11 -21.73
N PRO A 272 5.22 -19.99 -21.20
CA PRO A 272 4.69 -18.70 -20.79
C PRO A 272 5.54 -18.10 -19.65
N SER A 273 5.79 -16.79 -19.72
CA SER A 273 6.55 -16.07 -18.69
C SER A 273 5.69 -15.65 -17.49
N TYR A 274 4.41 -15.36 -17.73
CA TYR A 274 3.45 -14.94 -16.71
C TYR A 274 2.03 -15.31 -17.14
N LEU A 275 1.29 -16.00 -16.27
CA LEU A 275 -0.11 -16.37 -16.51
C LEU A 275 -0.98 -15.74 -15.43
N VAL A 276 -2.14 -15.22 -15.85
CA VAL A 276 -3.13 -14.67 -14.93
C VAL A 276 -4.47 -15.33 -15.15
N ARG A 277 -5.14 -15.67 -14.04
CA ARG A 277 -6.49 -16.20 -14.04
C ARG A 277 -7.40 -15.43 -13.09
N ALA A 278 -8.66 -15.37 -13.47
CA ALA A 278 -9.76 -14.89 -12.65
C ALA A 278 -10.83 -15.98 -12.58
N TYR A 279 -11.24 -16.37 -11.37
CA TYR A 279 -12.26 -17.41 -11.17
C TYR A 279 -11.95 -18.73 -11.92
N GLY A 280 -10.68 -19.14 -11.95
CA GLY A 280 -10.22 -20.35 -12.66
C GLY A 280 -10.12 -20.24 -14.18
N GLN A 281 -10.46 -19.08 -14.77
CA GLN A 281 -10.42 -18.81 -16.20
C GLN A 281 -9.24 -17.91 -16.57
N ASP A 282 -8.64 -18.13 -17.73
CA ASP A 282 -7.57 -17.26 -18.24
C ASP A 282 -8.08 -15.83 -18.44
N ALA A 283 -7.30 -14.85 -17.95
CA ALA A 283 -7.70 -13.46 -17.88
C ALA A 283 -6.56 -12.53 -18.28
N VAL A 284 -6.92 -11.39 -18.87
CA VAL A 284 -6.03 -10.23 -18.99
C VAL A 284 -6.48 -9.21 -17.96
N LEU A 285 -5.55 -8.59 -17.24
CA LEU A 285 -5.89 -7.57 -16.25
C LEU A 285 -5.71 -6.16 -16.79
N LEU A 286 -6.66 -5.31 -16.43
CA LEU A 286 -6.57 -3.87 -16.50
C LEU A 286 -6.28 -3.32 -15.11
N GLY A 287 -5.05 -2.88 -14.91
CA GLY A 287 -4.61 -2.19 -13.69
C GLY A 287 -4.81 -0.70 -13.82
N VAL A 288 -5.53 -0.10 -12.85
CA VAL A 288 -5.81 1.35 -12.82
C VAL A 288 -5.04 2.01 -11.69
N VAL A 289 -4.18 2.96 -12.02
CA VAL A 289 -3.47 3.81 -11.04
C VAL A 289 -4.19 5.16 -10.96
N MET A 290 -4.62 5.51 -9.75
CA MET A 290 -5.29 6.79 -9.47
C MET A 290 -4.26 7.91 -9.36
N ARG A 291 -4.61 9.11 -9.82
CA ARG A 291 -3.79 10.32 -9.66
C ARG A 291 -3.59 10.64 -8.17
N LYS A 292 -2.36 11.03 -7.80
CA LYS A 292 -2.05 11.46 -6.42
C LYS A 292 -2.95 12.63 -6.02
N GLY A 293 -3.54 12.54 -4.82
CA GLY A 293 -4.43 13.57 -4.25
C GLY A 293 -5.88 13.54 -4.74
N GLU A 294 -6.23 12.64 -5.66
CA GLU A 294 -7.62 12.45 -6.10
C GLU A 294 -8.49 11.84 -4.98
N ASN A 295 -9.78 12.20 -4.95
CA ASN A 295 -10.73 11.59 -4.00
C ASN A 295 -11.09 10.17 -4.46
N GLY A 296 -10.60 9.17 -3.75
CA GLY A 296 -10.80 7.76 -4.10
C GLY A 296 -12.28 7.34 -4.18
N LEU A 297 -13.17 7.93 -3.38
CA LEU A 297 -14.61 7.61 -3.46
C LEU A 297 -15.26 8.16 -4.73
N ALA A 298 -15.01 9.44 -5.03
CA ALA A 298 -15.56 10.08 -6.23
C ALA A 298 -14.98 9.44 -7.51
N PHE A 299 -13.69 9.08 -7.49
CA PHE A 299 -13.06 8.34 -8.57
C PHE A 299 -13.66 6.93 -8.71
N GLY A 300 -13.90 6.24 -7.60
CA GLY A 300 -14.54 4.94 -7.57
C GLY A 300 -15.94 4.92 -8.20
N GLU A 301 -16.75 5.95 -7.98
CA GLU A 301 -18.06 6.11 -8.63
C GLU A 301 -17.95 6.28 -10.15
N ARG A 302 -16.99 7.10 -10.61
CA ARG A 302 -16.71 7.27 -12.04
C ARG A 302 -16.22 5.97 -12.67
N LEU A 303 -15.31 5.26 -12.01
CA LEU A 303 -14.78 3.97 -12.45
C LEU A 303 -15.87 2.89 -12.49
N GLY A 304 -16.70 2.79 -11.47
CA GLY A 304 -17.83 1.85 -11.43
C GLY A 304 -18.87 2.13 -12.51
N SER A 305 -19.14 3.41 -12.79
CA SER A 305 -20.01 3.82 -13.91
C SER A 305 -19.41 3.44 -15.27
N PHE A 306 -18.09 3.63 -15.44
CA PHE A 306 -17.39 3.20 -16.64
C PHE A 306 -17.45 1.68 -16.83
N ILE A 307 -17.11 0.90 -15.81
CA ILE A 307 -17.15 -0.57 -15.86
C ILE A 307 -18.56 -1.04 -16.24
N SER A 308 -19.60 -0.48 -15.61
CA SER A 308 -20.99 -0.84 -15.90
C SER A 308 -21.40 -0.50 -17.34
N ASN A 309 -21.00 0.66 -17.84
CA ASN A 309 -21.28 1.07 -19.22
C ASN A 309 -20.50 0.23 -20.23
N GLU A 310 -19.26 -0.10 -19.92
CA GLU A 310 -18.40 -0.90 -20.79
C GLU A 310 -18.88 -2.34 -20.85
N GLN A 311 -19.30 -2.94 -19.73
CA GLN A 311 -19.93 -4.26 -19.68
C GLN A 311 -21.13 -4.36 -20.64
N ASN A 312 -21.92 -3.30 -20.77
CA ASN A 312 -23.07 -3.26 -21.68
C ASN A 312 -22.68 -3.11 -23.17
N ARG A 313 -21.47 -2.64 -23.46
CA ARG A 313 -20.94 -2.45 -24.82
C ARG A 313 -20.14 -3.65 -25.32
N MET A 314 -19.68 -4.50 -24.41
CA MET A 314 -18.82 -5.62 -24.73
C MET A 314 -19.52 -6.68 -25.60
N PRO A 315 -18.77 -7.35 -26.49
CA PRO A 315 -19.25 -8.52 -27.20
C PRO A 315 -19.79 -9.60 -26.25
N LEU A 316 -20.78 -10.37 -26.72
CA LEU A 316 -21.32 -11.51 -25.99
C LEU A 316 -20.21 -12.52 -25.67
N GLY A 317 -20.18 -13.00 -24.43
CA GLY A 317 -19.19 -13.97 -23.95
C GLY A 317 -17.96 -13.36 -23.29
N MET A 318 -17.77 -12.03 -23.36
CA MET A 318 -16.76 -11.33 -22.58
C MET A 318 -17.33 -10.83 -21.25
N ASN A 319 -16.48 -10.75 -20.22
CA ASN A 319 -16.84 -10.23 -18.91
C ASN A 319 -15.72 -9.33 -18.36
N LEU A 320 -16.10 -8.16 -17.86
CA LEU A 320 -15.25 -7.22 -17.14
C LEU A 320 -15.58 -7.27 -15.65
N SER A 321 -14.73 -7.98 -14.89
CA SER A 321 -14.96 -8.24 -13.47
C SER A 321 -13.91 -7.56 -12.59
N PRO A 322 -14.27 -6.63 -11.69
CA PRO A 322 -13.32 -6.05 -10.74
C PRO A 322 -12.87 -7.10 -9.72
N LEU A 323 -11.57 -7.41 -9.69
CA LEU A 323 -10.97 -8.34 -8.75
C LEU A 323 -10.68 -7.68 -7.41
N THR A 324 -10.01 -6.52 -7.45
CA THR A 324 -9.73 -5.66 -6.30
C THR A 324 -10.30 -4.27 -6.57
N ASN A 325 -10.87 -3.65 -5.55
CA ASN A 325 -11.39 -2.29 -5.63
C ASN A 325 -11.14 -1.54 -4.32
N GLN A 326 -10.23 -0.57 -4.36
CA GLN A 326 -9.88 0.23 -3.19
C GLN A 326 -11.05 1.11 -2.70
N THR A 327 -12.04 1.40 -3.55
CA THR A 327 -13.26 2.14 -3.17
C THR A 327 -14.05 1.43 -2.07
N ASP A 328 -14.23 0.11 -2.18
CA ASP A 328 -14.97 -0.69 -1.20
C ASP A 328 -14.31 -0.59 0.18
N ALA A 329 -12.98 -0.68 0.20
CA ALA A 329 -12.20 -0.59 1.42
C ALA A 329 -12.20 0.82 2.04
N ILE A 330 -12.03 1.86 1.23
CA ILE A 330 -12.12 3.26 1.71
C ILE A 330 -13.52 3.52 2.28
N THR A 331 -14.57 3.06 1.59
CA THR A 331 -15.96 3.26 2.04
C THR A 331 -16.22 2.57 3.37
N ALA A 332 -15.82 1.30 3.49
CA ALA A 332 -15.97 0.52 4.72
C ALA A 332 -15.21 1.15 5.90
N ALA A 333 -13.94 1.53 5.68
CA ALA A 333 -13.11 2.17 6.69
C ALA A 333 -13.70 3.52 7.12
N VAL A 334 -13.94 4.43 6.18
CA VAL A 334 -14.45 5.78 6.47
C VAL A 334 -15.81 5.72 7.18
N ASN A 335 -16.75 4.88 6.71
CA ASN A 335 -18.07 4.78 7.34
C ASN A 335 -17.98 4.22 8.76
N LEU A 336 -17.18 3.16 8.97
CA LEU A 336 -16.94 2.61 10.30
C LEU A 336 -16.37 3.69 11.22
N PHE A 337 -15.34 4.42 10.77
CA PHE A 337 -14.74 5.48 11.57
C PHE A 337 -15.69 6.64 11.84
N GLN A 338 -16.48 7.09 10.85
CA GLN A 338 -17.47 8.15 11.04
C GLN A 338 -18.51 7.77 12.11
N ILE A 339 -18.99 6.52 12.09
CA ILE A 339 -19.92 6.01 13.12
C ILE A 339 -19.24 6.02 14.48
N LYS A 340 -18.02 5.46 14.59
CA LYS A 340 -17.28 5.41 15.87
C LYS A 340 -16.99 6.81 16.40
N PHE A 341 -16.64 7.74 15.53
CA PHE A 341 -16.39 9.13 15.86
C PHE A 341 -17.66 9.83 16.35
N LEU A 342 -18.80 9.69 15.65
CA LEU A 342 -20.07 10.27 16.08
C LEU A 342 -20.52 9.69 17.42
N VAL A 343 -20.34 8.39 17.64
CA VAL A 343 -20.59 7.73 18.93
C VAL A 343 -19.69 8.32 20.01
N ALA A 344 -18.40 8.52 19.75
CA ALA A 344 -17.48 9.14 20.71
C ALA A 344 -17.92 10.57 21.09
N VAL A 345 -18.28 11.39 20.10
CA VAL A 345 -18.83 12.75 20.33
C VAL A 345 -20.11 12.68 21.17
N ALA A 346 -21.04 11.78 20.83
CA ALA A 346 -22.27 11.61 21.57
C ALA A 346 -22.04 11.19 23.03
N VAL A 347 -21.12 10.25 23.28
CA VAL A 347 -20.74 9.80 24.62
C VAL A 347 -20.14 10.96 25.43
N VAL A 348 -19.23 11.73 24.83
CA VAL A 348 -18.60 12.88 25.50
C VAL A 348 -19.63 13.95 25.86
N VAL A 349 -20.53 14.30 24.95
CA VAL A 349 -21.61 15.27 25.22
C VAL A 349 -22.55 14.73 26.30
N PHE A 350 -22.91 13.45 26.24
CA PHE A 350 -23.77 12.81 27.23
C PHE A 350 -23.15 12.82 28.63
N VAL A 351 -21.87 12.43 28.76
CA VAL A 351 -21.13 12.47 30.03
C VAL A 351 -21.02 13.91 30.55
N SER A 352 -20.77 14.87 29.68
CA SER A 352 -20.69 16.30 30.05
C SER A 352 -22.03 16.83 30.58
N ILE A 353 -23.15 16.46 29.94
CA ILE A 353 -24.50 16.80 30.40
C ILE A 353 -24.80 16.18 31.78
N LEU A 354 -24.41 14.91 31.99
CA LEU A 354 -24.59 14.24 33.29
C LEU A 354 -23.73 14.86 34.40
N ALA A 355 -22.51 15.30 34.09
CA ALA A 355 -21.57 15.82 35.07
C ALA A 355 -21.88 17.27 35.50
N ILE A 356 -22.16 18.17 34.55
CA ILE A 356 -22.22 19.63 34.80
C ILE A 356 -23.63 20.20 34.53
N GLY A 357 -24.55 19.37 34.03
CA GLY A 357 -25.94 19.73 33.73
C GLY A 357 -26.19 20.08 32.26
N LEU A 358 -27.48 20.12 31.88
CA LEU A 358 -27.93 20.19 30.49
C LEU A 358 -27.40 21.41 29.71
N ARG A 359 -27.45 22.61 30.30
CA ARG A 359 -27.03 23.84 29.61
C ARG A 359 -25.52 23.93 29.46
N ALA A 360 -24.77 23.54 30.48
CA ALA A 360 -23.31 23.49 30.45
C ALA A 360 -22.82 22.44 29.44
N GLY A 361 -23.39 21.22 29.50
CA GLY A 361 -23.08 20.15 28.56
C GLY A 361 -23.44 20.48 27.11
N LEU A 362 -24.51 21.25 26.86
CA LEU A 362 -24.84 21.72 25.51
C LEU A 362 -23.82 22.73 24.97
N ILE A 363 -23.30 23.63 25.81
CA ILE A 363 -22.24 24.57 25.41
C ILE A 363 -20.98 23.78 24.98
N VAL A 364 -20.59 22.80 25.79
CA VAL A 364 -19.48 21.89 25.47
C VAL A 364 -19.77 21.13 24.17
N GLY A 365 -20.99 20.64 23.99
CA GLY A 365 -21.41 19.96 22.76
C GLY A 365 -21.42 20.83 21.51
N ILE A 366 -21.54 22.15 21.63
CA ILE A 366 -21.37 23.10 20.51
C ILE A 366 -19.89 23.40 20.25
N ALA A 367 -19.07 23.46 21.31
CA ALA A 367 -17.64 23.71 21.21
C ALA A 367 -16.91 22.57 20.45
N VAL A 368 -17.35 21.32 20.65
CA VAL A 368 -16.74 20.14 19.99
C VAL A 368 -16.78 20.22 18.46
N PRO A 369 -17.94 20.31 17.76
CA PRO A 369 -17.97 20.46 16.30
C PRO A 369 -17.22 21.68 15.79
N LEU A 370 -17.16 22.75 16.57
CA LEU A 370 -16.47 23.99 16.21
C LEU A 370 -14.95 23.81 16.18
N THR A 371 -14.38 23.15 17.19
CA THR A 371 -12.94 22.81 17.24
C THR A 371 -12.56 21.86 16.11
N LEU A 372 -13.38 20.83 15.87
CA LEU A 372 -13.16 19.86 14.82
C LEU A 372 -13.26 20.49 13.43
N GLY A 373 -14.24 21.38 13.20
CA GLY A 373 -14.39 22.10 11.94
C GLY A 373 -13.17 22.94 11.59
N LEU A 374 -12.62 23.67 12.57
CA LEU A 374 -11.37 24.42 12.39
C LEU A 374 -10.15 23.49 12.23
N THR A 375 -10.15 22.33 12.88
CA THR A 375 -9.09 21.32 12.72
C THR A 375 -9.09 20.77 11.28
N PHE A 376 -10.27 20.45 10.73
CA PHE A 376 -10.44 20.06 9.33
C PHE A 376 -9.96 21.14 8.36
N LEU A 377 -10.18 22.41 8.68
CA LEU A 377 -9.68 23.52 7.87
C LEU A 377 -8.15 23.54 7.83
N LEU A 378 -7.47 23.37 8.98
CA LEU A 378 -6.00 23.27 9.01
C LEU A 378 -5.50 22.05 8.27
N MET A 379 -6.11 20.89 8.46
CA MET A 379 -5.78 19.67 7.71
C MET A 379 -5.86 19.90 6.20
N LYS A 380 -6.90 20.59 5.73
CA LYS A 380 -7.06 20.93 4.32
C LYS A 380 -5.95 21.87 3.82
N ILE A 381 -5.58 22.88 4.60
CA ILE A 381 -4.51 23.83 4.24
C ILE A 381 -3.16 23.10 4.16
N THR A 382 -2.90 22.12 5.03
CA THR A 382 -1.66 21.36 5.06
C THR A 382 -1.66 20.12 4.17
N GLY A 383 -2.74 19.87 3.42
CA GLY A 383 -2.86 18.72 2.51
C GLY A 383 -2.98 17.35 3.20
N VAL A 384 -3.40 17.32 4.46
CA VAL A 384 -3.61 16.08 5.23
C VAL A 384 -5.03 15.57 4.99
N ASN A 385 -5.14 14.34 4.47
CA ASN A 385 -6.43 13.70 4.17
C ASN A 385 -7.11 13.11 5.42
N LEU A 386 -8.38 12.74 5.28
CA LEU A 386 -9.07 11.89 6.25
C LEU A 386 -8.77 10.43 5.95
N ASP A 387 -8.08 9.78 6.89
CA ASP A 387 -7.66 8.39 6.86
C ASP A 387 -7.78 7.78 8.26
N ARG A 388 -7.49 6.48 8.38
CA ARG A 388 -7.55 5.73 9.64
C ARG A 388 -6.73 6.35 10.78
N ILE A 389 -5.53 6.84 10.47
CA ILE A 389 -4.58 7.39 11.45
C ILE A 389 -5.00 8.78 11.88
N THR A 390 -5.40 9.64 10.95
CA THR A 390 -5.89 10.99 11.25
C THR A 390 -7.22 10.96 12.00
N LEU A 391 -8.15 10.06 11.65
CA LEU A 391 -9.39 9.85 12.39
C LEU A 391 -9.15 9.30 13.79
N GLY A 392 -8.21 8.37 13.95
CA GLY A 392 -7.76 7.90 15.27
C GLY A 392 -7.18 9.02 16.12
N ALA A 393 -6.35 9.88 15.54
CA ALA A 393 -5.81 11.07 16.21
C ALA A 393 -6.90 12.04 16.67
N LEU A 394 -7.94 12.25 15.86
CA LEU A 394 -9.10 13.07 16.25
C LEU A 394 -9.91 12.45 17.39
N ILE A 395 -10.05 11.12 17.45
CA ILE A 395 -10.71 10.44 18.57
C ILE A 395 -9.91 10.59 19.86
N ILE A 396 -8.58 10.44 19.80
CA ILE A 396 -7.69 10.67 20.94
C ILE A 396 -7.78 12.13 21.40
N ALA A 397 -7.71 13.06 20.44
CA ALA A 397 -7.82 14.48 20.70
C ALA A 397 -9.20 14.85 21.27
N LEU A 398 -10.28 14.18 20.87
CA LEU A 398 -11.63 14.45 21.39
C LEU A 398 -11.72 14.33 22.91
N GLY A 399 -11.10 13.31 23.50
CA GLY A 399 -11.07 13.16 24.96
C GLY A 399 -10.33 14.28 25.67
N LEU A 400 -9.28 14.81 25.03
CA LEU A 400 -8.41 15.86 25.58
C LEU A 400 -8.94 17.28 25.32
N LEU A 401 -9.62 17.50 24.20
CA LEU A 401 -10.07 18.82 23.76
C LEU A 401 -11.25 19.31 24.61
N VAL A 402 -12.13 18.40 25.03
CA VAL A 402 -13.34 18.76 25.78
C VAL A 402 -13.02 19.28 27.18
N ASP A 403 -11.89 18.86 27.75
CA ASP A 403 -11.46 19.23 29.10
C ASP A 403 -11.32 20.75 29.27
N ASP A 404 -10.67 21.43 28.32
CA ASP A 404 -10.51 22.90 28.36
C ASP A 404 -11.86 23.64 28.38
N ALA A 405 -12.82 23.18 27.57
CA ALA A 405 -14.16 23.78 27.52
C ALA A 405 -14.96 23.51 28.81
N ILE A 406 -14.82 22.30 29.38
CA ILE A 406 -15.42 21.92 30.66
C ILE A 406 -14.87 22.82 31.78
N ILE A 407 -13.55 22.92 31.92
CA ILE A 407 -12.90 23.70 32.99
C ILE A 407 -13.28 25.18 32.88
N ALA A 408 -13.32 25.73 31.67
CA ALA A 408 -13.74 27.13 31.45
C ALA A 408 -15.19 27.38 31.90
N ILE A 409 -16.13 26.48 31.56
CA ILE A 409 -17.53 26.60 31.98
C ILE A 409 -17.71 26.34 33.46
N GLU A 410 -17.06 25.33 34.02
CA GLU A 410 -17.11 25.01 35.44
C GLU A 410 -16.64 26.21 36.28
N MET A 411 -15.51 26.82 35.92
CA MET A 411 -15.03 28.03 36.61
C MET A 411 -16.00 29.21 36.51
N MET A 412 -16.69 29.36 35.37
CA MET A 412 -17.75 30.37 35.26
C MET A 412 -18.94 30.06 36.17
N ILE A 413 -19.38 28.80 36.22
CA ILE A 413 -20.50 28.36 37.08
C ILE A 413 -20.14 28.58 38.55
N VAL A 414 -18.98 28.13 39.00
CA VAL A 414 -18.51 28.31 40.39
C VAL A 414 -18.51 29.79 40.79
N LYS A 415 -18.01 30.69 39.94
CA LYS A 415 -18.05 32.14 40.23
C LYS A 415 -19.45 32.74 40.17
N MET A 416 -20.33 32.22 39.32
CA MET A 416 -21.73 32.64 39.28
C MET A 416 -22.51 32.17 40.52
N GLU A 417 -22.18 31.00 41.08
CA GLU A 417 -22.70 30.50 42.36
C GLU A 417 -22.18 31.32 43.55
N GLU A 418 -20.94 31.79 43.50
CA GLU A 418 -20.39 32.79 44.43
C GLU A 418 -21.00 34.20 44.26
N GLY A 419 -21.99 34.37 43.37
CA GLY A 419 -22.78 35.60 43.21
C GLY A 419 -22.29 36.57 42.13
N TRP A 420 -21.30 36.21 41.32
CA TRP A 420 -20.78 37.07 40.26
C TRP A 420 -21.76 37.16 39.07
N ASP A 421 -21.76 38.29 38.36
CA ASP A 421 -22.47 38.40 37.09
C ASP A 421 -21.74 37.61 35.97
N ARG A 422 -22.49 37.20 34.95
CA ARG A 422 -21.99 36.32 33.88
C ARG A 422 -20.78 36.90 33.13
N ILE A 423 -20.78 38.22 32.91
CA ILE A 423 -19.71 38.90 32.14
C ILE A 423 -18.43 38.94 32.99
N ARG A 424 -18.55 39.26 34.28
CA ARG A 424 -17.42 39.24 35.21
C ARG A 424 -16.89 37.83 35.44
N ALA A 425 -17.77 36.82 35.55
CA ALA A 425 -17.38 35.41 35.65
C ALA A 425 -16.62 34.94 34.40
N ALA A 426 -17.10 35.27 33.20
CA ALA A 426 -16.42 34.97 31.93
C ALA A 426 -15.05 35.62 31.81
N SER A 427 -14.91 36.89 32.22
CA SER A 427 -13.63 37.60 32.24
C SER A 427 -12.65 37.01 33.26
N HIS A 428 -13.15 36.53 34.40
CA HIS A 428 -12.33 35.93 35.43
C HIS A 428 -11.80 34.55 35.06
N ALA A 429 -12.59 33.75 34.33
CA ALA A 429 -12.17 32.46 33.82
C ALA A 429 -10.83 32.56 33.07
N TRP A 430 -10.67 33.55 32.17
CA TRP A 430 -9.40 33.82 31.49
C TRP A 430 -8.20 33.96 32.44
N ASN A 431 -8.34 34.77 33.48
CA ASN A 431 -7.23 35.10 34.36
C ASN A 431 -6.73 33.90 35.18
N VAL A 432 -7.60 32.91 35.41
CA VAL A 432 -7.29 31.75 36.25
C VAL A 432 -6.96 30.52 35.40
N THR A 433 -7.68 30.27 34.31
CA THR A 433 -7.58 29.02 33.57
C THR A 433 -6.81 29.13 32.25
N ALA A 434 -6.77 30.30 31.59
CA ALA A 434 -6.26 30.37 30.21
C ALA A 434 -4.78 29.96 30.09
N ALA A 435 -3.91 30.44 30.97
CA ALA A 435 -2.49 30.09 30.94
C ALA A 435 -2.22 28.63 31.38
N PRO A 436 -2.77 28.13 32.51
CA PRO A 436 -2.60 26.72 32.87
C PRO A 436 -3.09 25.74 31.80
N MET A 437 -4.25 25.99 31.17
CA MET A 437 -4.76 25.16 30.08
C MET A 437 -3.83 25.18 28.85
N LEU A 438 -3.28 26.35 28.49
CA LEU A 438 -2.31 26.45 27.39
C LEU A 438 -1.02 25.64 27.67
N PHE A 439 -0.47 25.74 28.88
CA PHE A 439 0.72 24.95 29.22
C PHE A 439 0.41 23.45 29.27
N GLY A 440 -0.76 23.06 29.80
CA GLY A 440 -1.22 21.68 29.78
C GLY A 440 -1.32 21.12 28.36
N THR A 441 -2.02 21.82 27.48
CA THR A 441 -2.14 21.43 26.05
C THR A 441 -0.79 21.36 25.36
N LEU A 442 0.10 22.35 25.55
CA LEU A 442 1.45 22.33 24.96
C LEU A 442 2.32 21.18 25.48
N VAL A 443 2.22 20.82 26.76
CA VAL A 443 2.92 19.66 27.33
C VAL A 443 2.38 18.37 26.72
N THR A 444 1.07 18.25 26.55
CA THR A 444 0.47 17.10 25.86
C THR A 444 0.97 17.01 24.42
N VAL A 445 0.97 18.13 23.66
CA VAL A 445 1.53 18.17 22.30
C VAL A 445 3.01 17.80 22.30
N ALA A 446 3.80 18.30 23.26
CA ALA A 446 5.22 17.98 23.40
C ALA A 446 5.48 16.47 23.59
N GLY A 447 4.58 15.77 24.28
CA GLY A 447 4.64 14.32 24.44
C GLY A 447 4.54 13.53 23.13
N PHE A 448 3.90 14.10 22.10
CA PHE A 448 3.76 13.48 20.78
C PHE A 448 4.81 13.94 19.75
N VAL A 449 5.67 14.91 20.08
CA VAL A 449 6.75 15.41 19.19
C VAL A 449 7.65 14.28 18.65
N PRO A 450 8.08 13.28 19.44
CA PRO A 450 8.94 12.22 18.92
C PRO A 450 8.33 11.46 17.74
N ILE A 451 6.99 11.33 17.68
CA ILE A 451 6.29 10.63 16.60
C ILE A 451 6.25 11.50 15.33
N GLY A 452 5.97 12.80 15.48
CA GLY A 452 5.85 13.72 14.34
C GLY A 452 7.17 14.03 13.61
N PHE A 453 8.30 13.87 14.30
CA PHE A 453 9.65 14.14 13.76
C PHE A 453 10.48 12.87 13.52
N ALA A 454 9.88 11.69 13.64
CA ALA A 454 10.55 10.43 13.33
C ALA A 454 10.88 10.35 11.84
N GLN A 455 12.16 10.27 11.49
CA GLN A 455 12.63 10.12 10.11
C GLN A 455 12.68 8.65 9.71
N SER A 456 11.51 8.08 9.42
CA SER A 456 11.33 6.68 8.99
C SER A 456 10.03 6.54 8.20
N GLY A 457 9.87 5.46 7.43
CA GLY A 457 8.60 5.12 6.78
C GLY A 457 7.46 4.95 7.78
N VAL A 458 7.76 4.47 8.99
CA VAL A 458 6.81 4.44 10.12
C VAL A 458 6.46 5.85 10.60
N GLY A 459 7.44 6.76 10.63
CA GLY A 459 7.22 8.17 10.94
C GLY A 459 6.34 8.87 9.91
N GLU A 460 6.47 8.54 8.62
CA GLU A 460 5.55 9.04 7.57
C GLU A 460 4.12 8.50 7.76
N TYR A 461 3.99 7.22 8.10
CA TYR A 461 2.69 6.58 8.34
C TYR A 461 1.99 7.12 9.62
N ALA A 462 2.72 7.24 10.74
CA ALA A 462 2.15 7.62 12.03
C ALA A 462 2.27 9.13 12.35
N GLY A 463 3.10 9.89 11.62
CA GLY A 463 3.44 11.28 11.93
C GLY A 463 2.25 12.23 11.91
N ASN A 464 1.23 11.92 11.10
CA ASN A 464 -0.02 12.69 11.08
C ASN A 464 -0.77 12.70 12.42
N ILE A 465 -0.52 11.73 13.31
CA ILE A 465 -1.08 11.75 14.68
C ILE A 465 -0.65 13.01 15.42
N PHE A 466 0.65 13.34 15.37
CA PHE A 466 1.19 14.51 16.04
C PHE A 466 0.58 15.81 15.50
N TRP A 467 0.57 15.98 14.17
CA TRP A 467 0.08 17.21 13.55
C TRP A 467 -1.41 17.43 13.80
N VAL A 468 -2.24 16.40 13.59
CA VAL A 468 -3.70 16.50 13.81
C VAL A 468 -4.02 16.74 15.28
N LEU A 469 -3.34 16.06 16.20
CA LEU A 469 -3.52 16.27 17.64
C LEU A 469 -3.08 17.68 18.06
N ALA A 470 -1.95 18.18 17.54
CA ALA A 470 -1.49 19.53 17.79
C ALA A 470 -2.50 20.58 17.31
N TYR A 471 -3.03 20.42 16.10
CA TYR A 471 -4.08 21.30 15.56
C TYR A 471 -5.31 21.28 16.46
N ALA A 472 -5.81 20.09 16.78
CA ALA A 472 -7.01 19.92 17.58
C ALA A 472 -6.88 20.54 18.98
N LEU A 473 -5.76 20.32 19.68
CA LEU A 473 -5.55 20.85 21.03
C LEU A 473 -5.36 22.36 21.06
N ILE A 474 -4.54 22.91 20.14
CA ILE A 474 -4.31 24.36 20.07
C ILE A 474 -5.61 25.09 19.71
N ILE A 475 -6.37 24.55 18.75
CA ILE A 475 -7.69 25.09 18.39
C ILE A 475 -8.67 24.93 19.56
N SER A 476 -8.63 23.80 20.29
CA SER A 476 -9.51 23.59 21.44
C SER A 476 -9.32 24.65 22.49
N TRP A 477 -8.08 24.93 22.85
CA TRP A 477 -7.75 26.00 23.78
C TRP A 477 -8.28 27.35 23.28
N LEU A 478 -8.10 27.67 22.00
CA LEU A 478 -8.61 28.91 21.39
C LEU A 478 -10.14 29.01 21.48
N VAL A 479 -10.85 27.92 21.18
CA VAL A 479 -12.31 27.84 21.29
C VAL A 479 -12.76 27.97 22.74
N ALA A 480 -12.07 27.32 23.68
CA ALA A 480 -12.36 27.34 25.11
C ALA A 480 -12.18 28.73 25.74
N VAL A 481 -11.23 29.53 25.25
CA VAL A 481 -10.99 30.88 25.80
C VAL A 481 -11.77 31.98 25.09
N ILE A 482 -12.15 31.80 23.82
CA ILE A 482 -12.88 32.82 23.03
C ILE A 482 -14.38 32.52 22.98
N PHE A 483 -14.76 31.32 22.51
CA PHE A 483 -16.16 31.03 22.18
C PHE A 483 -16.95 30.49 23.37
N THR A 484 -16.33 29.64 24.20
CA THR A 484 -16.99 29.04 25.36
C THR A 484 -17.49 30.10 26.37
N PRO A 485 -16.74 31.16 26.72
CA PRO A 485 -17.23 32.18 27.64
C PRO A 485 -18.38 33.01 27.07
N TYR A 486 -18.35 33.30 25.77
CA TYR A 486 -19.46 33.96 25.06
C TYR A 486 -20.74 33.10 25.08
N LEU A 487 -20.61 31.80 24.79
CA LEU A 487 -21.72 30.84 24.86
C LEU A 487 -22.23 30.70 26.31
N GLY A 488 -21.34 30.66 27.29
CA GLY A 488 -21.66 30.64 28.72
C GLY A 488 -22.51 31.83 29.15
N VAL A 489 -22.11 33.06 28.78
CA VAL A 489 -22.89 34.26 29.09
C VAL A 489 -24.31 34.20 28.50
N LYS A 490 -24.47 33.64 27.30
CA LYS A 490 -25.75 33.58 26.59
C LYS A 490 -26.66 32.43 27.07
N MET A 491 -26.09 31.27 27.41
CA MET A 491 -26.86 30.03 27.61
C MET A 491 -26.96 29.57 29.07
N LEU A 492 -26.01 29.94 29.95
CA LEU A 492 -26.11 29.56 31.37
C LEU A 492 -27.32 30.21 32.04
N PRO A 493 -27.95 29.59 33.06
CA PRO A 493 -29.00 30.23 33.86
C PRO A 493 -28.40 31.29 34.81
N ASP A 494 -29.23 32.19 35.32
CA ASP A 494 -28.80 33.10 36.40
C ASP A 494 -28.85 32.37 37.74
N TYR A 495 -27.68 32.04 38.28
CA TYR A 495 -27.55 31.40 39.59
C TYR A 495 -27.78 32.37 40.77
N LYS A 496 -27.97 33.67 40.48
CA LYS A 496 -28.25 34.72 41.48
C LYS A 496 -29.50 34.45 42.33
N ALA A 497 -30.47 33.67 41.83
CA ALA A 497 -31.70 33.37 42.56
C ALA A 497 -31.52 32.30 43.68
N HIS A 498 -30.46 31.48 43.63
CA HIS A 498 -30.21 30.45 44.64
C HIS A 498 -29.22 30.90 45.74
N ALA A 499 -28.34 31.87 45.45
CA ALA A 499 -27.35 32.36 46.40
C ALA A 499 -27.94 33.21 47.54
N GLN A 500 -29.14 33.81 47.39
CA GLN A 500 -29.75 34.63 48.45
C GLN A 500 -30.66 33.85 49.42
N ALA A 501 -31.07 32.62 49.08
CA ALA A 501 -31.93 31.81 49.96
C ALA A 501 -31.15 30.80 50.82
N ASP A 502 -29.97 30.33 50.36
CA ASP A 502 -29.28 29.17 50.97
C ASP A 502 -27.78 29.39 51.27
N ALA A 503 -27.26 30.62 51.28
CA ALA A 503 -25.83 30.90 51.44
C ALA A 503 -25.18 30.40 52.75
N GLU A 504 -25.93 30.31 53.85
CA GLU A 504 -25.40 29.80 55.13
C GLU A 504 -25.70 28.30 55.37
N ALA A 505 -26.68 27.72 54.66
CA ALA A 505 -27.04 26.31 54.79
C ALA A 505 -26.36 25.39 53.76
N SER A 506 -26.08 25.90 52.55
CA SER A 506 -25.58 25.08 51.42
C SER A 506 -24.07 24.79 51.46
N ALA A 507 -23.26 25.71 52.03
CA ALA A 507 -21.81 25.49 52.15
C ALA A 507 -21.47 24.34 53.11
N ASN A 508 -22.32 24.05 54.10
CA ASN A 508 -22.12 22.94 55.04
C ASN A 508 -22.71 21.61 54.53
N THR A 509 -23.70 21.62 53.62
CA THR A 509 -24.33 20.39 53.11
C THR A 509 -23.52 19.71 52.02
N LEU A 510 -22.80 20.45 51.17
CA LEU A 510 -21.95 19.88 50.11
C LEU A 510 -20.83 18.98 50.68
N TYR A 511 -20.18 19.47 51.75
CA TYR A 511 -19.10 18.76 52.47
C TYR A 511 -19.60 17.66 53.43
N GLN A 512 -20.92 17.49 53.55
CA GLN A 512 -21.55 16.44 54.34
C GLN A 512 -22.15 15.32 53.49
N THR A 513 -22.03 15.39 52.15
CA THR A 513 -22.48 14.30 51.27
C THR A 513 -21.71 13.01 51.55
N PRO A 514 -22.36 11.83 51.46
CA PRO A 514 -21.72 10.55 51.80
C PRO A 514 -20.55 10.22 50.87
N VAL A 515 -20.59 10.69 49.62
CA VAL A 515 -19.48 10.55 48.65
C VAL A 515 -18.29 11.40 49.09
N TYR A 516 -18.52 12.66 49.47
CA TYR A 516 -17.46 13.55 49.95
C TYR A 516 -16.84 13.06 51.26
N GLN A 517 -17.65 12.58 52.21
CA GLN A 517 -17.14 12.05 53.48
C GLN A 517 -16.27 10.79 53.29
N LYS A 518 -16.66 9.89 52.36
CA LYS A 518 -15.84 8.74 51.98
C LYS A 518 -14.52 9.17 51.33
N LEU A 519 -14.56 10.10 50.39
CA LEU A 519 -13.38 10.64 49.74
C LEU A 519 -12.45 11.32 50.76
N ARG A 520 -13.00 12.14 51.67
CA ARG A 520 -12.26 12.80 52.74
C ARG A 520 -11.60 11.79 53.67
N SER A 521 -12.31 10.74 54.07
CA SER A 521 -11.76 9.65 54.90
C SER A 521 -10.59 8.96 54.19
N LEU A 522 -10.74 8.65 52.90
CA LEU A 522 -9.69 8.06 52.07
C LEU A 522 -8.45 8.95 51.97
N ILE A 523 -8.63 10.23 51.63
CA ILE A 523 -7.53 11.20 51.54
C ILE A 523 -6.84 11.36 52.90
N THR A 524 -7.61 11.45 53.98
CA THR A 524 -7.06 11.55 55.35
C THR A 524 -6.24 10.30 55.70
N ALA A 525 -6.69 9.11 55.30
CA ALA A 525 -5.93 7.88 55.45
C ALA A 525 -4.64 7.89 54.60
N CYS A 526 -4.68 8.35 53.36
CA CYS A 526 -3.50 8.48 52.50
C CYS A 526 -2.44 9.42 53.09
N VAL A 527 -2.87 10.56 53.64
CA VAL A 527 -1.96 11.52 54.30
C VAL A 527 -1.39 10.93 55.59
N ARG A 528 -2.21 10.23 56.39
CA ARG A 528 -1.76 9.55 57.62
C ARG A 528 -0.70 8.48 57.33
N TYR A 529 -0.89 7.69 56.28
CA TYR A 529 0.01 6.59 55.88
C TYR A 529 0.91 6.96 54.69
N ARG A 530 1.30 8.24 54.55
CA ARG A 530 2.03 8.76 53.38
C ARG A 530 3.23 7.93 52.93
N LYS A 531 4.03 7.39 53.86
CA LYS A 531 5.20 6.54 53.52
C LYS A 531 4.76 5.21 52.90
N THR A 532 3.75 4.57 53.50
CA THR A 532 3.17 3.33 53.01
C THR A 532 2.54 3.53 51.64
N VAL A 533 1.82 4.64 51.42
CA VAL A 533 1.24 4.98 50.12
C VAL A 533 2.34 5.15 49.07
N VAL A 534 3.39 5.93 49.36
CA VAL A 534 4.52 6.10 48.42
C VAL A 534 5.20 4.78 48.10
N ILE A 535 5.49 3.94 49.11
CA ILE A 535 6.10 2.62 48.89
C ILE A 535 5.17 1.71 48.09
N ALA A 536 3.87 1.72 48.38
CA ALA A 536 2.89 0.92 47.63
C ALA A 536 2.79 1.39 46.17
N THR A 537 2.79 2.71 45.91
CA THR A 537 2.79 3.25 44.56
C THR A 537 4.05 2.87 43.79
N VAL A 538 5.22 3.00 44.42
CA VAL A 538 6.49 2.57 43.81
C VAL A 538 6.51 1.05 43.58
N GLY A 539 6.02 0.27 44.53
CA GLY A 539 5.91 -1.19 44.42
C GLY A 539 4.98 -1.61 43.29
N LEU A 540 3.82 -0.95 43.15
CA LEU A 540 2.90 -1.17 42.03
C LEU A 540 3.53 -0.77 40.70
N LEU A 541 4.26 0.36 40.64
CA LEU A 541 4.97 0.77 39.43
C LEU A 541 6.02 -0.26 39.02
N VAL A 542 6.83 -0.76 39.96
CA VAL A 542 7.81 -1.82 39.70
C VAL A 542 7.11 -3.09 39.24
N LEU A 543 6.01 -3.49 39.89
CA LEU A 543 5.22 -4.66 39.48
C LEU A 543 4.66 -4.50 38.05
N SER A 544 4.17 -3.32 37.69
CA SER A 544 3.69 -3.01 36.34
C SER A 544 4.82 -3.06 35.31
N ILE A 545 6.00 -2.53 35.63
CA ILE A 545 7.19 -2.61 34.74
C ILE A 545 7.61 -4.07 34.54
N VAL A 546 7.67 -4.86 35.61
CA VAL A 546 8.01 -6.29 35.55
C VAL A 546 6.96 -7.06 34.75
N GLY A 547 5.67 -6.80 34.98
CA GLY A 547 4.58 -7.38 34.20
C GLY A 547 4.67 -7.03 32.72
N MET A 548 4.95 -5.77 32.38
CA MET A 548 5.12 -5.32 31.00
C MET A 548 6.35 -5.96 30.33
N ALA A 549 7.44 -6.14 31.07
CA ALA A 549 8.67 -6.74 30.54
C ALA A 549 8.58 -8.26 30.34
N THR A 550 7.71 -8.96 31.09
CA THR A 550 7.68 -10.43 31.11
C THR A 550 6.45 -11.04 30.44
N LEU A 551 5.27 -10.45 30.61
CA LEU A 551 4.00 -11.04 30.17
C LEU A 551 3.50 -10.43 28.85
N VAL A 552 3.82 -9.16 28.61
CA VAL A 552 3.28 -8.43 27.45
C VAL A 552 4.16 -8.68 26.23
N GLN A 553 3.55 -9.32 25.23
CA GLN A 553 4.20 -9.54 23.93
C GLN A 553 4.31 -8.22 23.16
N LYS A 554 5.44 -8.03 22.49
CA LYS A 554 5.71 -6.85 21.66
C LYS A 554 5.46 -7.21 20.21
N GLN A 555 4.63 -6.41 19.53
CA GLN A 555 4.34 -6.54 18.11
C GLN A 555 4.59 -5.19 17.45
N PHE A 556 5.20 -5.20 16.26
CA PHE A 556 5.54 -3.97 15.53
C PHE A 556 4.31 -3.36 14.85
N PHE A 557 3.59 -4.15 14.05
CA PHE A 557 2.31 -3.75 13.43
C PHE A 557 1.23 -4.82 13.63
N PRO A 558 -0.03 -4.42 13.87
CA PRO A 558 -1.15 -5.35 13.95
C PRO A 558 -1.49 -5.96 12.58
N SER A 559 -2.19 -7.09 12.59
CA SER A 559 -2.76 -7.68 11.38
C SER A 559 -3.91 -6.84 10.83
N SER A 560 -4.12 -6.90 9.52
CA SER A 560 -5.20 -6.16 8.87
C SER A 560 -6.59 -6.80 9.08
N ASP A 561 -7.63 -5.96 9.14
CA ASP A 561 -9.04 -6.35 9.10
C ASP A 561 -9.57 -6.60 7.67
N ARG A 562 -8.71 -6.37 6.68
CA ARG A 562 -8.91 -6.65 5.26
C ARG A 562 -9.33 -8.10 4.97
N PRO A 563 -10.38 -8.36 4.17
CA PRO A 563 -10.89 -9.71 3.88
C PRO A 563 -10.02 -10.54 2.90
N GLU A 564 -8.92 -9.99 2.41
CA GLU A 564 -8.01 -10.64 1.47
C GLU A 564 -7.17 -11.73 2.16
N VAL A 565 -7.12 -12.90 1.51
CA VAL A 565 -6.20 -14.01 1.81
C VAL A 565 -5.18 -14.09 0.69
N LEU A 566 -3.90 -14.09 1.06
CA LEU A 566 -2.78 -14.30 0.15
C LEU A 566 -2.29 -15.74 0.31
N VAL A 567 -2.22 -16.47 -0.81
CA VAL A 567 -1.69 -17.82 -0.84
C VAL A 567 -0.46 -17.83 -1.73
N ASP A 568 0.70 -18.02 -1.13
CA ASP A 568 1.97 -18.12 -1.82
C ASP A 568 2.31 -19.59 -2.04
N ILE A 569 2.67 -19.96 -3.27
CA ILE A 569 2.96 -21.33 -3.67
C ILE A 569 4.40 -21.35 -4.20
N TYR A 570 5.29 -22.00 -3.45
CA TYR A 570 6.70 -22.15 -3.82
C TYR A 570 6.98 -23.61 -4.18
N LEU A 571 7.31 -23.87 -5.44
CA LEU A 571 7.86 -25.15 -5.89
C LEU A 571 9.40 -25.12 -5.78
N PRO A 572 10.05 -26.29 -5.77
CA PRO A 572 11.51 -26.38 -5.87
C PRO A 572 12.06 -25.61 -7.08
N GLN A 573 13.19 -24.93 -6.88
CA GLN A 573 13.84 -24.15 -7.94
C GLN A 573 14.18 -25.02 -9.16
N GLY A 574 13.91 -24.49 -10.35
CA GLY A 574 14.05 -25.23 -11.63
C GLY A 574 12.78 -25.98 -12.07
N SER A 575 11.69 -25.91 -11.30
CA SER A 575 10.38 -26.44 -11.73
C SER A 575 9.84 -25.69 -12.94
N ALA A 576 9.21 -26.42 -13.87
CA ALA A 576 8.56 -25.82 -15.03
C ALA A 576 7.27 -25.08 -14.61
N ILE A 577 6.98 -23.96 -15.28
CA ILE A 577 5.78 -23.17 -15.01
C ILE A 577 4.48 -23.99 -15.15
N ALA A 578 4.45 -24.99 -16.03
CA ALA A 578 3.31 -25.89 -16.19
C ALA A 578 3.05 -26.76 -14.94
N THR A 579 4.09 -27.12 -14.19
CA THR A 579 3.96 -27.86 -12.92
C THR A 579 3.40 -26.94 -11.84
N THR A 580 3.94 -25.72 -11.74
CA THR A 580 3.42 -24.67 -10.85
C THR A 580 1.95 -24.36 -11.15
N ASP A 581 1.60 -24.28 -12.45
CA ASP A 581 0.23 -24.06 -12.92
C ASP A 581 -0.72 -25.16 -12.45
N ALA A 582 -0.31 -26.42 -12.57
CA ALA A 582 -1.10 -27.56 -12.15
C ALA A 582 -1.38 -27.54 -10.63
N THR A 583 -0.39 -27.19 -9.81
CA THR A 583 -0.58 -27.04 -8.36
C THR A 583 -1.47 -25.84 -8.02
N ALA A 584 -1.28 -24.71 -8.69
CA ALA A 584 -2.15 -23.54 -8.52
C ALA A 584 -3.62 -23.87 -8.82
N ARG A 585 -3.90 -24.61 -9.91
CA ARG A 585 -5.26 -25.04 -10.27
C ARG A 585 -5.93 -25.91 -9.21
N LYS A 586 -5.18 -26.79 -8.53
CA LYS A 586 -5.73 -27.60 -7.42
C LYS A 586 -6.26 -26.69 -6.31
N ILE A 587 -5.48 -25.68 -5.91
CA ILE A 587 -5.87 -24.73 -4.86
C ILE A 587 -7.01 -23.82 -5.33
N GLU A 588 -6.98 -23.37 -6.59
CA GLU A 588 -8.07 -22.58 -7.19
C GLU A 588 -9.40 -23.34 -7.17
N ASN A 589 -9.40 -24.64 -7.46
CA ASN A 589 -10.62 -25.45 -7.44
C ASN A 589 -11.23 -25.52 -6.04
N ILE A 590 -10.40 -25.74 -5.00
CA ILE A 590 -10.85 -25.73 -3.60
C ILE A 590 -11.51 -24.38 -3.28
N LEU A 591 -10.84 -23.28 -3.62
CA LEU A 591 -11.33 -21.93 -3.33
C LEU A 591 -12.58 -21.54 -4.12
N THR A 592 -12.73 -22.03 -5.35
CA THR A 592 -13.87 -21.72 -6.21
C THR A 592 -15.16 -22.35 -5.69
N GLU A 593 -15.08 -23.49 -5.01
CA GLU A 593 -16.22 -24.17 -4.40
C GLU A 593 -16.71 -23.49 -3.10
N MET A 594 -15.89 -22.63 -2.49
CA MET A 594 -16.21 -21.99 -1.21
C MET A 594 -17.17 -20.79 -1.38
N PRO A 595 -18.36 -20.80 -0.76
CA PRO A 595 -19.28 -19.66 -0.82
C PRO A 595 -18.76 -18.41 -0.08
N GLU A 596 -17.73 -18.55 0.74
CA GLU A 596 -17.05 -17.46 1.45
C GLU A 596 -16.25 -16.54 0.51
N VAL A 597 -15.79 -17.05 -0.64
CA VAL A 597 -14.96 -16.32 -1.60
C VAL A 597 -15.82 -15.41 -2.47
N LYS A 598 -15.51 -14.11 -2.49
CA LYS A 598 -16.16 -13.09 -3.33
C LYS A 598 -15.45 -12.96 -4.68
N THR A 599 -14.12 -12.83 -4.65
CA THR A 599 -13.29 -12.74 -5.86
C THR A 599 -12.07 -13.64 -5.70
N LEU A 600 -11.62 -14.23 -6.81
CA LEU A 600 -10.48 -15.13 -6.86
C LEU A 600 -9.61 -14.77 -8.06
N SER A 601 -8.32 -14.58 -7.81
CA SER A 601 -7.33 -14.36 -8.86
C SER A 601 -6.07 -15.16 -8.59
N ALA A 602 -5.46 -15.68 -9.65
CA ALA A 602 -4.22 -16.42 -9.60
C ALA A 602 -3.19 -15.82 -10.55
N TYR A 603 -1.95 -15.79 -10.10
CA TYR A 603 -0.79 -15.20 -10.78
C TYR A 603 0.31 -16.25 -10.76
N ILE A 604 0.72 -16.75 -11.92
CA ILE A 604 1.67 -17.87 -12.05
C ILE A 604 2.88 -17.38 -12.82
N GLY A 605 4.08 -17.65 -12.31
CA GLY A 605 5.33 -17.18 -12.89
C GLY A 605 5.80 -15.82 -12.36
N ALA A 606 4.98 -15.10 -11.59
CA ALA A 606 5.34 -13.86 -10.89
C ALA A 606 4.33 -13.53 -9.78
N GLY A 607 4.65 -12.55 -8.93
CA GLY A 607 3.74 -12.04 -7.91
C GLY A 607 2.56 -11.23 -8.45
N ALA A 608 1.56 -11.04 -7.60
CA ALA A 608 0.42 -10.19 -7.93
C ALA A 608 0.85 -8.73 -8.05
N PRO A 609 0.23 -7.94 -8.95
CA PRO A 609 0.47 -6.49 -9.03
C PRO A 609 0.14 -5.82 -7.69
N ARG A 610 0.87 -4.75 -7.33
CA ARG A 610 0.68 -4.06 -6.05
C ARG A 610 -0.68 -3.38 -5.97
N PHE A 611 -1.67 -4.02 -5.36
CA PHE A 611 -3.00 -3.45 -5.08
C PHE A 611 -3.12 -2.88 -3.65
N PHE A 612 -2.18 -3.22 -2.77
CA PHE A 612 -2.08 -2.73 -1.40
C PHE A 612 -0.66 -2.23 -1.15
N ILE A 613 -0.51 -1.05 -0.57
CA ILE A 613 0.80 -0.37 -0.49
C ILE A 613 1.85 -1.20 0.27
N SER A 614 1.42 -2.00 1.24
CA SER A 614 2.27 -2.88 2.04
C SER A 614 2.52 -4.26 1.43
N ALA A 615 2.03 -4.51 0.22
CA ALA A 615 2.26 -5.74 -0.52
C ALA A 615 3.27 -5.49 -1.65
N ASN A 616 4.46 -6.10 -1.55
CA ASN A 616 5.43 -6.05 -2.63
C ASN A 616 5.16 -7.17 -3.64
N PRO A 617 5.12 -6.87 -4.96
CA PRO A 617 5.08 -7.91 -5.97
C PRO A 617 6.38 -8.73 -5.96
N GLU A 618 6.25 -10.06 -5.96
CA GLU A 618 7.36 -10.97 -6.16
C GLU A 618 7.89 -10.91 -7.60
N GLN A 619 9.20 -11.03 -7.74
CA GLN A 619 9.87 -11.02 -9.04
C GLN A 619 9.50 -12.26 -9.88
N PRO A 620 9.64 -12.21 -11.21
CA PRO A 620 9.35 -13.35 -12.07
C PRO A 620 10.12 -14.62 -11.68
N ASP A 621 9.38 -15.69 -11.39
CA ASP A 621 9.87 -17.02 -11.04
C ASP A 621 8.91 -18.10 -11.55
N PRO A 622 9.32 -18.96 -12.51
CA PRO A 622 8.50 -20.08 -13.00
C PRO A 622 8.05 -21.06 -11.90
N ALA A 623 8.80 -21.17 -10.80
CA ALA A 623 8.51 -22.04 -9.67
C ALA A 623 7.61 -21.38 -8.61
N PHE A 624 7.07 -20.19 -8.89
CA PHE A 624 6.22 -19.44 -7.97
C PHE A 624 4.82 -19.18 -8.54
N ALA A 625 3.82 -19.28 -7.68
CA ALA A 625 2.49 -18.75 -7.94
C ALA A 625 1.93 -18.05 -6.70
N LYS A 626 1.10 -17.04 -6.95
CA LYS A 626 0.31 -16.35 -5.93
C LYS A 626 -1.17 -16.46 -6.26
N ILE A 627 -1.98 -16.81 -5.27
CA ILE A 627 -3.43 -16.73 -5.35
C ILE A 627 -3.92 -15.69 -4.35
N ILE A 628 -4.81 -14.81 -4.80
CA ILE A 628 -5.52 -13.86 -3.95
C ILE A 628 -6.98 -14.23 -3.95
N ALA A 629 -7.47 -14.62 -2.76
CA ALA A 629 -8.88 -14.88 -2.51
C ALA A 629 -9.43 -13.79 -1.59
N ILE A 630 -10.44 -13.05 -2.05
CA ILE A 630 -11.09 -12.02 -1.25
C ILE A 630 -12.35 -12.61 -0.63
N GLY A 631 -12.39 -12.68 0.70
CA GLY A 631 -13.58 -13.10 1.44
C GLY A 631 -14.69 -12.05 1.41
N LYS A 632 -15.93 -12.45 1.71
CA LYS A 632 -17.05 -11.51 1.87
C LYS A 632 -16.87 -10.54 3.05
N ASN A 633 -16.16 -10.96 4.09
CA ASN A 633 -15.86 -10.21 5.31
C ASN A 633 -14.68 -10.86 6.06
N GLU A 634 -14.32 -10.32 7.23
CA GLU A 634 -13.24 -10.83 8.07
C GLU A 634 -13.46 -12.29 8.51
N GLU A 635 -14.67 -12.67 8.88
CA GLU A 635 -14.99 -14.04 9.30
C GLU A 635 -14.83 -15.04 8.16
N ALA A 636 -15.30 -14.68 6.95
CA ALA A 636 -15.14 -15.46 5.74
C ALA A 636 -13.66 -15.65 5.38
N ARG A 637 -12.85 -14.59 5.50
CA ARG A 637 -11.39 -14.68 5.34
C ARG A 637 -10.78 -15.69 6.30
N ASN A 638 -11.13 -15.60 7.60
CA ASN A 638 -10.58 -16.51 8.61
C ASN A 638 -10.99 -17.97 8.34
N LYS A 639 -12.21 -18.22 7.84
CA LYS A 639 -12.64 -19.55 7.40
C LYS A 639 -11.86 -20.06 6.19
N ILE A 640 -11.66 -19.23 5.17
CA ILE A 640 -10.84 -19.56 3.99
C ILE A 640 -9.42 -19.94 4.44
N MET A 641 -8.82 -19.15 5.33
CA MET A 641 -7.48 -19.44 5.85
C MET A 641 -7.43 -20.77 6.61
N ALA A 642 -8.41 -21.03 7.49
CA ALA A 642 -8.46 -22.26 8.28
C ALA A 642 -8.65 -23.50 7.38
N GLU A 643 -9.48 -23.40 6.35
CA GLU A 643 -9.72 -24.50 5.41
C GLU A 643 -8.48 -24.80 4.59
N LEU A 644 -7.84 -23.79 4.01
CA LEU A 644 -6.58 -23.98 3.28
C LEU A 644 -5.48 -24.53 4.20
N GLN A 645 -5.38 -24.06 5.43
CA GLN A 645 -4.40 -24.58 6.39
C GLN A 645 -4.66 -26.05 6.70
N ARG A 646 -5.92 -26.48 6.80
CA ARG A 646 -6.28 -27.89 6.97
C ARG A 646 -5.78 -28.74 5.81
N HIS A 647 -6.03 -28.34 4.56
CA HIS A 647 -5.53 -29.04 3.37
C HIS A 647 -3.99 -29.12 3.32
N ILE A 648 -3.31 -28.07 3.79
CA ILE A 648 -1.84 -28.03 3.88
C ILE A 648 -1.34 -29.00 4.96
N ASP A 649 -1.93 -28.99 6.15
CA ASP A 649 -1.57 -29.84 7.28
C ASP A 649 -1.88 -31.32 6.99
N ASP A 650 -2.91 -31.60 6.19
CA ASP A 650 -3.28 -32.94 5.69
C ASP A 650 -2.29 -33.44 4.61
N GLY A 651 -1.36 -32.60 4.16
CA GLY A 651 -0.28 -32.97 3.24
C GLY A 651 -0.72 -33.12 1.78
N GLU A 652 -1.76 -32.41 1.35
CA GLU A 652 -2.33 -32.53 -0.01
C GLU A 652 -1.46 -31.91 -1.12
N PHE A 653 -0.45 -31.12 -0.75
CA PHE A 653 0.48 -30.44 -1.68
C PHE A 653 1.95 -30.82 -1.42
N PRO A 654 2.35 -32.10 -1.48
CA PRO A 654 3.72 -32.50 -1.17
C PRO A 654 4.76 -31.92 -2.15
N GLU A 655 4.34 -31.55 -3.37
CA GLU A 655 5.20 -30.96 -4.39
C GLU A 655 5.56 -29.49 -4.16
N ALA A 656 4.83 -28.77 -3.30
CA ALA A 656 4.95 -27.34 -3.14
C ALA A 656 4.81 -26.89 -1.69
N ARG A 657 5.56 -25.87 -1.31
CA ARG A 657 5.36 -25.17 -0.05
C ARG A 657 4.29 -24.11 -0.23
N VAL A 658 3.12 -24.36 0.33
CA VAL A 658 1.98 -23.45 0.29
C VAL A 658 1.91 -22.68 1.60
N ARG A 659 1.85 -21.35 1.51
CA ARG A 659 1.78 -20.46 2.67
C ARG A 659 0.55 -19.58 2.57
N VAL A 660 -0.30 -19.64 3.59
CA VAL A 660 -1.52 -18.82 3.68
C VAL A 660 -1.27 -17.67 4.64
N THR A 661 -1.40 -16.45 4.14
CA THR A 661 -1.19 -15.23 4.92
C THR A 661 -2.33 -14.23 4.73
N ARG A 662 -2.36 -13.24 5.61
CA ARG A 662 -3.26 -12.08 5.54
C ARG A 662 -2.43 -10.83 5.39
N LEU A 663 -3.06 -9.76 4.92
CA LEU A 663 -2.42 -8.46 4.85
C LEU A 663 -2.02 -7.94 6.25
N LEU A 664 -0.90 -7.25 6.31
CA LEU A 664 -0.38 -6.57 7.50
C LEU A 664 -0.37 -5.06 7.26
N PHE A 665 -0.62 -4.28 8.30
CA PHE A 665 -0.45 -2.83 8.23
C PHE A 665 1.03 -2.43 8.31
N GLY A 666 1.35 -1.24 7.83
CA GLY A 666 2.70 -0.68 7.89
C GLY A 666 3.62 -1.17 6.76
N PRO A 667 4.95 -0.99 6.87
CA PRO A 667 5.89 -1.42 5.85
C PRO A 667 5.83 -2.94 5.59
N PRO A 668 6.10 -3.41 4.35
CA PRO A 668 6.03 -4.83 4.00
C PRO A 668 6.98 -5.68 4.85
N VAL A 669 6.46 -6.75 5.46
CA VAL A 669 7.27 -7.78 6.15
C VAL A 669 6.94 -9.13 5.54
N ILE A 670 7.88 -9.69 4.78
CA ILE A 670 7.71 -10.99 4.10
C ILE A 670 7.70 -12.12 5.14
N TRP A 671 8.72 -12.13 6.00
CA TRP A 671 8.90 -13.11 7.07
C TRP A 671 9.14 -12.38 8.40
N PRO A 672 8.34 -12.63 9.45
CA PRO A 672 8.49 -11.94 10.74
C PRO A 672 9.85 -12.14 11.41
N VAL A 673 10.47 -13.30 11.18
CA VAL A 673 11.79 -13.67 11.67
C VAL A 673 12.58 -14.25 10.51
N SER A 674 13.74 -13.66 10.22
CA SER A 674 14.66 -14.13 9.19
C SER A 674 16.10 -13.99 9.67
N PHE A 675 16.97 -14.88 9.20
CA PHE A 675 18.41 -14.82 9.42
C PHE A 675 19.09 -14.85 8.06
N ARG A 676 20.03 -13.91 7.85
CA ARG A 676 20.82 -13.84 6.62
C ARG A 676 22.23 -14.38 6.90
N VAL A 677 22.61 -15.45 6.21
CA VAL A 677 23.97 -16.01 6.27
C VAL A 677 24.77 -15.43 5.11
N ILE A 678 25.90 -14.78 5.38
CA ILE A 678 26.70 -14.04 4.39
C ILE A 678 28.11 -14.64 4.32
N GLY A 679 28.63 -14.82 3.11
CA GLY A 679 29.93 -15.42 2.87
C GLY A 679 30.24 -15.52 1.37
N ALA A 680 31.50 -15.84 1.05
CA ALA A 680 31.96 -15.91 -0.34
C ALA A 680 31.82 -17.31 -0.97
N ASP A 681 31.69 -18.37 -0.15
CA ASP A 681 31.60 -19.76 -0.61
C ASP A 681 30.16 -20.29 -0.50
N PRO A 682 29.46 -20.49 -1.64
CA PRO A 682 28.09 -21.02 -1.66
C PRO A 682 27.91 -22.38 -0.98
N VAL A 683 28.90 -23.27 -1.05
CA VAL A 683 28.78 -24.63 -0.50
C VAL A 683 28.78 -24.57 1.01
N LYS A 684 29.74 -23.82 1.58
CA LYS A 684 29.82 -23.59 3.02
C LYS A 684 28.61 -22.80 3.56
N LEU A 685 28.09 -21.85 2.78
CA LEU A 685 26.89 -21.12 3.14
C LEU A 685 25.68 -22.02 3.31
N ARG A 686 25.44 -22.96 2.39
CA ARG A 686 24.34 -23.92 2.53
C ARG A 686 24.48 -24.75 3.79
N GLU A 687 25.68 -25.25 4.08
CA GLU A 687 25.93 -26.03 5.31
C GLU A 687 25.55 -25.24 6.58
N ILE A 688 26.01 -24.00 6.70
CA ILE A 688 25.69 -23.12 7.84
C ILE A 688 24.20 -22.79 7.86
N ALA A 689 23.58 -22.51 6.70
CA ALA A 689 22.16 -22.21 6.61
C ALA A 689 21.29 -23.38 7.11
N HIS A 690 21.64 -24.63 6.76
CA HIS A 690 21.00 -25.83 7.31
C HIS A 690 21.12 -25.92 8.83
N GLN A 691 22.29 -25.62 9.39
CA GLN A 691 22.50 -25.59 10.84
C GLN A 691 21.61 -24.53 11.52
N VAL A 692 21.53 -23.33 10.93
CA VAL A 692 20.65 -22.26 11.42
C VAL A 692 19.18 -22.67 11.35
N ARG A 693 18.72 -23.21 10.22
CA ARG A 693 17.34 -23.71 10.06
C ARG A 693 17.02 -24.78 11.11
N THR A 694 17.91 -25.75 11.33
CA THR A 694 17.70 -26.79 12.35
C THR A 694 17.63 -26.21 13.76
N ALA A 695 18.48 -25.23 14.07
CA ALA A 695 18.41 -24.52 15.36
C ALA A 695 17.09 -23.73 15.53
N MET A 696 16.59 -23.11 14.46
CA MET A 696 15.29 -22.42 14.47
C MET A 696 14.13 -23.40 14.64
N ALA A 697 14.17 -24.53 13.92
CA ALA A 697 13.14 -25.57 13.95
C ALA A 697 13.07 -26.31 15.30
N ALA A 698 14.16 -26.30 16.08
CA ALA A 698 14.18 -26.89 17.41
C ALA A 698 13.27 -26.15 18.43
N ASN A 699 12.87 -24.90 18.14
CA ASN A 699 11.93 -24.16 18.98
C ASN A 699 10.49 -24.54 18.60
N PRO A 700 9.66 -25.03 19.55
CA PRO A 700 8.28 -25.47 19.26
C PRO A 700 7.36 -24.35 18.77
N ASN A 701 7.74 -23.07 18.93
CA ASN A 701 6.96 -21.93 18.45
C ASN A 701 7.32 -21.51 17.01
N THR A 702 8.30 -22.15 16.38
CA THR A 702 8.66 -21.88 14.99
C THR A 702 7.79 -22.72 14.07
N ILE A 703 7.14 -22.07 13.10
CA ILE A 703 6.34 -22.71 12.06
C ILE A 703 7.09 -22.55 10.73
N ASP A 704 7.19 -23.62 9.95
CA ASP A 704 7.77 -23.63 8.59
C ASP A 704 9.18 -22.99 8.49
N ALA A 705 10.13 -23.47 9.30
CA ALA A 705 11.52 -23.08 9.17
C ALA A 705 12.11 -23.63 7.86
N HIS A 706 12.44 -22.74 6.92
CA HIS A 706 12.90 -23.10 5.58
C HIS A 706 14.14 -22.28 5.18
N LEU A 707 14.75 -22.68 4.07
CA LEU A 707 15.78 -21.92 3.39
C LEU A 707 15.17 -21.25 2.16
N GLU A 708 15.58 -20.01 1.87
CA GLU A 708 15.13 -19.30 0.67
C GLU A 708 15.80 -19.82 -0.60
N TRP A 709 17.05 -20.31 -0.46
CA TRP A 709 17.83 -20.91 -1.53
C TRP A 709 18.60 -22.12 -1.00
N ASP A 710 18.25 -23.32 -1.48
CA ASP A 710 18.94 -24.56 -1.13
C ASP A 710 19.00 -25.54 -2.31
N GLU A 711 17.92 -25.61 -3.08
CA GLU A 711 17.72 -26.58 -4.14
C GLU A 711 18.71 -26.39 -5.29
N ARG A 712 19.08 -27.51 -5.91
CA ARG A 712 19.88 -27.51 -7.14
C ARG A 712 18.96 -27.74 -8.32
N ALA A 713 19.03 -26.87 -9.31
CA ALA A 713 18.36 -27.09 -10.59
C ALA A 713 19.16 -28.07 -11.46
N PRO A 714 18.50 -28.97 -12.20
CA PRO A 714 19.18 -29.84 -13.15
C PRO A 714 19.77 -29.04 -14.32
N VAL A 715 21.00 -29.35 -14.71
CA VAL A 715 21.68 -28.72 -15.85
C VAL A 715 22.24 -29.82 -16.75
N LEU A 716 22.06 -29.69 -18.06
CA LEU A 716 22.65 -30.56 -19.05
C LEU A 716 23.79 -29.82 -19.74
N HIS A 717 25.02 -30.32 -19.55
CA HIS A 717 26.20 -29.77 -20.21
C HIS A 717 26.53 -30.58 -21.46
N LEU A 718 26.48 -29.94 -22.62
CA LEU A 718 26.96 -30.53 -23.87
C LEU A 718 28.45 -30.25 -24.03
N SER A 719 29.28 -31.26 -23.78
CA SER A 719 30.72 -31.16 -24.06
C SER A 719 30.98 -31.49 -25.53
N MET A 720 31.45 -30.50 -26.28
CA MET A 720 31.78 -30.65 -27.69
C MET A 720 33.28 -30.88 -27.87
N ASP A 721 33.66 -31.85 -28.69
CA ASP A 721 35.06 -32.08 -29.10
C ASP A 721 35.41 -31.17 -30.28
N SER A 722 36.12 -30.08 -29.97
CA SER A 722 36.49 -29.07 -30.98
C SER A 722 37.37 -29.60 -32.10
N GLU A 723 38.19 -30.64 -31.86
CA GLU A 723 39.04 -31.21 -32.91
C GLU A 723 38.19 -32.02 -33.89
N ARG A 724 37.27 -32.85 -33.37
CA ARG A 724 36.33 -33.59 -34.20
C ARG A 724 35.37 -32.69 -34.97
N LEU A 725 34.87 -31.62 -34.35
CA LEU A 725 34.01 -30.65 -35.04
C LEU A 725 34.73 -30.01 -36.23
N ARG A 726 35.98 -29.56 -36.03
CA ARG A 726 36.79 -29.00 -37.13
C ARG A 726 37.07 -30.00 -38.25
N LEU A 727 37.30 -31.28 -37.92
CA LEU A 727 37.44 -32.35 -38.92
C LEU A 727 36.15 -32.56 -39.74
N MET A 728 34.99 -32.25 -39.16
CA MET A 728 33.69 -32.27 -39.82
C MET A 728 33.33 -30.95 -40.51
N GLY A 729 34.21 -29.93 -40.43
CA GLY A 729 33.97 -28.61 -41.02
C GLY A 729 33.02 -27.71 -40.22
N LEU A 730 32.84 -28.00 -38.94
CA LEU A 730 32.04 -27.22 -37.98
C LEU A 730 32.92 -26.42 -37.01
#